data_AF-A0A7S7UWN0-F1
#
_entry.id   AF-A0A7S7UWN0-F1
#
_cell.length_a   1.000
_cell.length_b   1.000
_cell.length_c   1.000
_cell.angle_alpha   90.00
_cell.angle_beta   90.00
_cell.angle_gamma   90.00
#
_symmetry.space_group_name_H-M   'P 1'
#
loop_
_entity.id
_entity.type
_entity.pdbx_description
1 polymer ?
#
loop_
_entity_poly.entity_id
_entity_poly.type
_entity_poly.pdbx_seq_one_letter_code
_entity_poly.pdbx_strand_id
1 'polypeptide(L)'
;MSIERARSLKNNWQSDNSLQQAIERALDAIGFTDAYVKSSISRAKATSHQKSKQIKDNQWGMMEFDWREMRLIDSPVLQRLRYVKQLGFSYLTYPSAEHSRFSHSLGIGHVVKNFIRAIDKRALEQNPDNSIKYQSLDSIPGLSSADLVHAALLHDIGHLPFSHVTEKVLTSQPQLFSIGGKSATDILLAANLQLGKNLPLSEVLTLIILLSRRFENFYRNFVCADLPNSQVPLLTICCLIAGIPPNQKLTGVSELISGAVDADKVDYVNRDALNCGIPVGVDVARVFLRSGIILASIEQIRSLGFKSAPTTEEYLFVINSSGLDTIDEILQARTALYQRVYFHAVTRTAERIFGRALELNGGLANADRDLTNILKIWSYRDVELLERIGKSRSPVVKKLISRVTTRNLPKKAYSFSPGLGNLQTPIHEILPNTSDASIKRIKKQVKNTIIEEHLREERLWRGDGAILERDIRSEAKKIIEAISSSNDLELIDQFDTIGPDCLIAVGNAHEKQKNHNPIICQNDHLLTVRDYSNAREQQDAFELLKEIGFVLCDEQWRAVIFFAARVVLARMENKIGNIDLEFKIGPEKTIVDTVRQYTRFLPDYTTSILRSGVSGTRIRQVHSALASVGYFDDKCWAAEPFDDSSEAAIQIARRLEKFNGVRGWSVTPKSVAAYLSQFPIDLRDAMADSLLAITVFDADAIVAGIQPILEGLETGADVVAFSATSGYQVHAMLKRELRGQGDLRFPADIAAALAHESDDPIVFVDDNSASGVQARAQLLNLLGVDRADWPIECQDEHDLLSPLSQEQVSLLKTRDVHLIVCAGSPAANKAIKAEMKKNDFDSFKGLRYSIRIDRAFQWKSKLKNYLSEVGQSVIASTLYQRNFSELTPSQKAKCRERALGYGNVGALVATNSSVPTSTVSALWCPGVHRGEPWVPLLLRSSKLSNLVIS
;
A
#
# COMPACT_ATOMS: atom_id res chain seq x y z
N MET A 1 -18.24 -37.91 7.99
CA MET A 1 -17.02 -37.09 8.08
C MET A 1 -17.13 -35.88 9.02
N SER A 2 -17.85 -34.79 8.73
CA SER A 2 -17.84 -33.57 9.59
C SER A 2 -18.42 -33.79 11.00
N ILE A 3 -19.58 -34.45 11.11
CA ILE A 3 -20.18 -34.80 12.41
C ILE A 3 -19.25 -35.70 13.25
N GLU A 4 -18.54 -36.63 12.61
CA GLU A 4 -17.58 -37.51 13.30
C GLU A 4 -16.36 -36.72 13.78
N ARG A 5 -15.89 -35.74 13.00
CA ARG A 5 -14.83 -34.81 13.43
C ARG A 5 -15.26 -34.00 14.64
N ALA A 6 -16.48 -33.45 14.64
CA ALA A 6 -17.05 -32.75 15.80
C ALA A 6 -17.22 -33.68 17.02
N ARG A 7 -17.64 -34.93 16.81
CA ARG A 7 -17.74 -35.95 17.87
C ARG A 7 -16.37 -36.29 18.47
N SER A 8 -15.34 -36.44 17.63
CA SER A 8 -13.96 -36.64 18.09
C SER A 8 -13.48 -35.46 18.94
N LEU A 9 -13.73 -34.23 18.47
CA LEU A 9 -13.39 -33.00 19.20
C LEU A 9 -14.07 -32.96 20.58
N LYS A 10 -15.37 -33.28 20.63
CA LYS A 10 -16.13 -33.42 21.88
C LYS A 10 -15.48 -34.42 22.83
N ASN A 11 -15.19 -35.63 22.36
CA ASN A 11 -14.60 -36.68 23.20
C ASN A 11 -13.24 -36.25 23.76
N ASN A 12 -12.41 -35.60 22.94
CA ASN A 12 -11.10 -35.09 23.35
C ASN A 12 -11.20 -33.98 24.40
N TRP A 13 -12.15 -33.06 24.26
CA TRP A 13 -12.35 -32.01 25.25
C TRP A 13 -12.98 -32.52 26.54
N GLN A 14 -13.89 -33.49 26.45
CA GLN A 14 -14.55 -34.08 27.62
C GLN A 14 -13.65 -35.05 28.41
N SER A 15 -12.59 -35.58 27.81
CA SER A 15 -11.59 -36.40 28.51
C SER A 15 -10.50 -35.56 29.20
N ASP A 16 -10.35 -34.30 28.82
CA ASP A 16 -9.42 -33.36 29.46
C ASP A 16 -10.01 -32.75 30.74
N ASN A 17 -9.63 -33.32 31.89
CA ASN A 17 -10.10 -32.88 33.20
C ASN A 17 -9.78 -31.41 33.51
N SER A 18 -8.61 -30.90 33.08
CA SER A 18 -8.21 -29.52 33.36
C SER A 18 -9.08 -28.53 32.58
N LEU A 19 -9.30 -28.83 31.31
CA LEU A 19 -10.19 -28.06 30.45
C LEU A 19 -11.64 -28.10 30.95
N GLN A 20 -12.15 -29.28 31.30
CA GLN A 20 -13.51 -29.42 31.84
C GLN A 20 -13.68 -28.61 33.14
N GLN A 21 -12.77 -28.72 34.10
CA GLN A 21 -12.86 -27.93 35.33
C GLN A 21 -12.86 -26.42 35.07
N ALA A 22 -12.08 -25.94 34.10
CA ALA A 22 -12.06 -24.53 33.74
C ALA A 22 -13.38 -24.09 33.09
N ILE A 23 -13.98 -24.93 32.22
CA ILE A 23 -15.29 -24.68 31.62
C ILE A 23 -16.37 -24.59 32.70
N GLU A 24 -16.43 -25.58 33.61
CA GLU A 24 -17.46 -25.60 34.65
C GLU A 24 -17.36 -24.37 35.58
N ARG A 25 -16.15 -23.94 35.95
CA ARG A 25 -15.96 -22.69 36.73
C ARG A 25 -16.42 -21.45 35.97
N ALA A 26 -16.19 -21.39 34.65
CA ALA A 26 -16.63 -20.28 33.83
C ALA A 26 -18.17 -20.25 33.69
N LEU A 27 -18.80 -21.42 33.54
CA LEU A 27 -20.25 -21.57 33.53
C LEU A 27 -20.88 -21.20 34.89
N ASP A 28 -20.26 -21.60 36.00
CA ASP A 28 -20.70 -21.22 37.35
C ASP A 28 -20.64 -19.70 37.55
N ALA A 29 -19.59 -19.05 37.06
CA ALA A 29 -19.39 -17.61 37.21
C ALA A 29 -20.49 -16.77 36.53
N ILE A 30 -21.13 -17.30 35.49
CA ILE A 30 -22.26 -16.64 34.81
C ILE A 30 -23.63 -17.12 35.30
N GLY A 31 -23.67 -17.97 36.34
CA GLY A 31 -24.89 -18.53 36.91
C GLY A 31 -25.45 -19.76 36.18
N PHE A 32 -24.74 -20.31 35.19
CA PHE A 32 -25.09 -21.57 34.53
C PHE A 32 -24.61 -22.77 35.34
N THR A 33 -25.15 -22.91 36.55
CA THR A 33 -24.76 -23.93 37.52
C THR A 33 -25.50 -25.26 37.30
N ASP A 34 -25.00 -26.34 37.88
CA ASP A 34 -25.74 -27.62 37.88
C ASP A 34 -27.09 -27.50 38.59
N ALA A 35 -27.21 -26.65 39.59
CA ALA A 35 -28.49 -26.35 40.27
C ALA A 35 -29.50 -25.69 39.32
N TYR A 36 -29.04 -24.73 38.50
CA TYR A 36 -29.87 -24.11 37.47
C TYR A 36 -30.36 -25.13 36.43
N VAL A 37 -29.46 -26.00 35.93
CA VAL A 37 -29.80 -27.02 34.93
C VAL A 37 -30.80 -28.03 35.50
N LYS A 38 -30.56 -28.57 36.71
CA LYS A 38 -31.48 -29.50 37.39
C LYS A 38 -32.86 -28.88 37.61
N SER A 39 -32.91 -27.64 38.10
CA SER A 39 -34.16 -26.90 38.29
C SER A 39 -34.92 -26.70 36.98
N SER A 40 -34.22 -26.35 35.90
CA SER A 40 -34.82 -26.16 34.58
C SER A 40 -35.42 -27.45 34.02
N ILE A 41 -34.68 -28.56 34.07
CA ILE A 41 -35.18 -29.88 33.64
C ILE A 41 -36.42 -30.29 34.45
N SER A 42 -36.44 -30.04 35.76
CA SER A 42 -37.60 -30.31 36.60
C SER A 42 -38.81 -29.46 36.20
N ARG A 43 -38.64 -28.15 35.96
CA ARG A 43 -39.72 -27.26 35.51
C ARG A 43 -40.33 -27.66 34.18
N ALA A 44 -39.50 -28.08 33.20
CA ALA A 44 -40.00 -28.51 31.90
C ALA A 44 -40.98 -29.69 31.99
N LYS A 45 -40.76 -30.61 32.94
CA LYS A 45 -41.65 -31.76 33.17
C LYS A 45 -43.00 -31.36 33.78
N ALA A 46 -43.08 -30.19 34.42
CA ALA A 46 -44.28 -29.72 35.12
C ALA A 46 -45.19 -28.81 34.26
N THR A 47 -44.67 -28.17 33.21
CA THR A 47 -45.43 -27.23 32.36
C THR A 47 -45.99 -27.92 31.10
N SER A 48 -47.32 -27.96 30.96
CA SER A 48 -48.03 -28.54 29.80
C SER A 48 -48.24 -27.59 28.62
N HIS A 49 -48.04 -26.28 28.78
CA HIS A 49 -48.36 -25.29 27.76
C HIS A 49 -47.11 -24.74 27.07
N GLN A 50 -46.92 -25.15 25.82
CA GLN A 50 -45.88 -24.72 24.91
C GLN A 50 -46.40 -23.54 24.06
N LYS A 51 -46.05 -22.30 24.43
CA LYS A 51 -46.48 -21.09 23.69
C LYS A 51 -45.28 -20.39 23.04
N SER A 52 -45.48 -19.82 21.86
CA SER A 52 -44.55 -18.84 21.29
C SER A 52 -44.62 -17.53 22.06
N LYS A 53 -43.52 -16.77 22.03
CA LYS A 53 -43.40 -15.46 22.66
C LYS A 53 -42.94 -14.45 21.62
N GLN A 54 -43.53 -13.26 21.68
CA GLN A 54 -43.11 -12.14 20.86
C GLN A 54 -42.19 -11.21 21.66
N ILE A 55 -41.11 -10.77 21.02
CA ILE A 55 -40.13 -9.82 21.56
C ILE A 55 -40.01 -8.66 20.58
N LYS A 56 -40.19 -7.43 21.06
CA LYS A 56 -40.01 -6.22 20.26
C LYS A 56 -38.51 -5.88 20.17
N ASP A 57 -38.01 -5.76 18.95
CA ASP A 57 -36.67 -5.27 18.60
C ASP A 57 -36.76 -3.97 17.80
N ASN A 58 -35.73 -3.14 17.91
CA ASN A 58 -35.67 -1.85 17.23
C ASN A 58 -35.46 -2.00 15.72
N GLN A 59 -34.69 -3.00 15.29
CA GLN A 59 -34.40 -3.25 13.87
C GLN A 59 -35.52 -4.05 13.20
N TRP A 60 -35.94 -5.17 13.80
CA TRP A 60 -36.88 -6.11 13.17
C TRP A 60 -38.34 -5.98 13.60
N GLY A 61 -38.65 -5.07 14.52
CA GLY A 61 -40.01 -4.95 15.05
C GLY A 61 -40.38 -6.16 15.91
N MET A 62 -41.53 -6.80 15.65
CA MET A 62 -42.00 -7.92 16.47
C MET A 62 -41.37 -9.23 15.99
N MET A 63 -40.47 -9.79 16.79
CA MET A 63 -39.86 -11.10 16.55
C MET A 63 -40.61 -12.17 17.32
N GLU A 64 -40.92 -13.30 16.69
CA GLU A 64 -41.60 -14.42 17.35
C GLU A 64 -40.63 -15.58 17.55
N PHE A 65 -40.56 -16.07 18.79
CA PHE A 65 -39.78 -17.24 19.16
C PHE A 65 -40.65 -18.34 19.76
N ASP A 66 -40.41 -19.60 19.39
CA ASP A 66 -41.10 -20.73 19.99
C ASP A 66 -40.58 -21.04 21.41
N TRP A 67 -41.17 -22.02 22.06
CA TRP A 67 -40.80 -22.36 23.44
C TRP A 67 -39.40 -22.99 23.56
N ARG A 68 -38.86 -23.66 22.53
CA ARG A 68 -37.50 -24.24 22.53
C ARG A 68 -36.47 -23.14 22.37
N GLU A 69 -36.71 -22.23 21.43
CA GLU A 69 -35.94 -21.03 21.20
C GLU A 69 -35.93 -20.16 22.48
N MET A 70 -37.08 -19.97 23.14
CA MET A 70 -37.15 -19.25 24.42
C MET A 70 -36.36 -19.92 25.54
N ARG A 71 -36.32 -21.26 25.62
CA ARG A 71 -35.47 -21.97 26.61
C ARG A 71 -33.99 -21.68 26.41
N LEU A 72 -33.53 -21.51 25.16
CA LEU A 72 -32.16 -21.08 24.85
C LEU A 72 -31.96 -19.60 25.19
N ILE A 73 -32.89 -18.73 24.79
CA ILE A 73 -32.83 -17.28 25.02
C ILE A 73 -32.73 -16.97 26.51
N ASP A 74 -33.52 -17.63 27.35
CA ASP A 74 -33.54 -17.40 28.79
C ASP A 74 -32.37 -18.09 29.54
N SER A 75 -31.50 -18.82 28.83
CA SER A 75 -30.33 -19.45 29.45
C SER A 75 -29.29 -18.41 29.88
N PRO A 76 -28.61 -18.60 31.03
CA PRO A 76 -27.52 -17.71 31.46
C PRO A 76 -26.41 -17.52 30.41
N VAL A 77 -26.13 -18.56 29.61
CA VAL A 77 -25.14 -18.52 28.52
C VAL A 77 -25.51 -17.47 27.46
N LEU A 78 -26.79 -17.40 27.06
CA LEU A 78 -27.25 -16.42 26.07
C LEU A 78 -27.51 -15.06 26.73
N GLN A 79 -28.08 -15.02 27.94
CA GLN A 79 -28.32 -13.78 28.71
C GLN A 79 -27.03 -13.00 29.03
N ARG A 80 -25.89 -13.70 29.19
CA ARG A 80 -24.57 -13.09 29.32
C ARG A 80 -24.28 -12.09 28.20
N LEU A 81 -24.69 -12.38 26.96
CA LEU A 81 -24.44 -11.54 25.80
C LEU A 81 -25.07 -10.15 25.90
N ARG A 82 -26.00 -9.89 26.83
CA ARG A 82 -26.53 -8.55 27.09
C ARG A 82 -25.46 -7.56 27.54
N TYR A 83 -24.38 -8.08 28.12
CA TYR A 83 -23.30 -7.30 28.71
C TYR A 83 -22.03 -7.31 27.85
N VAL A 84 -22.14 -7.80 26.61
CA VAL A 84 -21.06 -7.81 25.61
C VAL A 84 -21.48 -6.93 24.45
N LYS A 85 -20.84 -5.77 24.29
CA LYS A 85 -21.15 -4.81 23.22
C LYS A 85 -20.80 -5.38 21.85
N GLN A 86 -21.70 -5.19 20.89
CA GLN A 86 -21.52 -5.64 19.51
C GLN A 86 -20.25 -5.04 18.88
N LEU A 87 -20.10 -3.72 19.03
CA LEU A 87 -19.09 -2.90 18.36
C LEU A 87 -17.92 -2.47 19.27
N GLY A 88 -17.68 -3.21 20.35
CA GLY A 88 -16.56 -2.98 21.26
C GLY A 88 -16.57 -1.55 21.82
N PHE A 89 -15.57 -0.75 21.45
CA PHE A 89 -15.40 0.64 21.91
C PHE A 89 -16.05 1.69 21.00
N SER A 90 -16.83 1.29 20.00
CA SER A 90 -17.47 2.22 19.07
C SER A 90 -18.45 3.17 19.75
N TYR A 91 -19.03 2.78 20.90
CA TYR A 91 -19.91 3.64 21.71
C TYR A 91 -19.25 4.97 22.12
N LEU A 92 -17.91 4.99 22.21
CA LEU A 92 -17.21 6.23 22.54
C LEU A 92 -17.20 7.23 21.37
N THR A 93 -17.32 6.75 20.14
CA THR A 93 -17.43 7.57 18.91
C THR A 93 -18.89 7.83 18.56
N TYR A 94 -19.72 6.78 18.64
CA TYR A 94 -21.13 6.76 18.31
C TYR A 94 -21.92 6.48 19.60
N PRO A 95 -22.40 7.51 20.32
CA PRO A 95 -23.01 7.33 21.65
C PRO A 95 -24.20 6.36 21.69
N SER A 96 -24.86 6.15 20.54
CA SER A 96 -25.98 5.21 20.41
C SER A 96 -25.56 3.77 20.09
N ALA A 97 -24.28 3.51 19.78
CA ALA A 97 -23.73 2.18 19.50
C ALA A 97 -23.52 1.35 20.78
N GLU A 98 -24.57 1.31 21.60
CA GLU A 98 -24.64 0.63 22.90
C GLU A 98 -25.24 -0.78 22.81
N HIS A 99 -25.68 -1.18 21.61
CA HIS A 99 -26.30 -2.48 21.37
C HIS A 99 -25.35 -3.64 21.65
N SER A 100 -25.95 -4.76 22.04
CA SER A 100 -25.24 -5.92 22.55
C SER A 100 -25.33 -7.11 21.60
N ARG A 101 -24.42 -8.06 21.75
CA ARG A 101 -24.44 -9.35 21.05
C ARG A 101 -25.75 -10.09 21.26
N PHE A 102 -26.41 -9.90 22.41
CA PHE A 102 -27.73 -10.51 22.69
C PHE A 102 -28.80 -10.08 21.68
N SER A 103 -28.95 -8.77 21.44
CA SER A 103 -29.93 -8.27 20.46
C SER A 103 -29.64 -8.76 19.05
N HIS A 104 -28.35 -8.88 18.71
CA HIS A 104 -27.90 -9.41 17.44
C HIS A 104 -28.21 -10.91 17.29
N SER A 105 -27.91 -11.75 18.29
CA SER A 105 -28.25 -13.18 18.25
C SER A 105 -29.75 -13.43 18.07
N LEU A 106 -30.62 -12.64 18.74
CA LEU A 106 -32.06 -12.69 18.51
C LEU A 106 -32.42 -12.26 17.08
N GLY A 107 -31.80 -11.19 16.60
CA GLY A 107 -31.98 -10.68 15.25
C GLY A 107 -31.66 -11.71 14.18
N ILE A 108 -30.51 -12.37 14.26
CA ILE A 108 -30.16 -13.45 13.32
C ILE A 108 -31.18 -14.60 13.42
N GLY A 109 -31.58 -15.01 14.63
CA GLY A 109 -32.62 -16.03 14.81
C GLY A 109 -33.91 -15.66 14.06
N HIS A 110 -34.34 -14.40 14.12
CA HIS A 110 -35.48 -13.90 13.35
C HIS A 110 -35.23 -13.89 11.83
N VAL A 111 -34.07 -13.42 11.39
CA VAL A 111 -33.66 -13.35 9.99
C VAL A 111 -33.64 -14.75 9.35
N VAL A 112 -33.08 -15.75 10.05
CA VAL A 112 -33.10 -17.15 9.61
C VAL A 112 -34.53 -17.66 9.44
N LYS A 113 -35.43 -17.38 10.38
CA LYS A 113 -36.85 -17.76 10.25
C LYS A 113 -37.52 -17.12 9.02
N ASN A 114 -37.16 -15.88 8.69
CA ASN A 114 -37.67 -15.23 7.47
C ASN A 114 -37.09 -15.84 6.20
N PHE A 115 -35.80 -16.22 6.20
CA PHE A 115 -35.22 -16.99 5.09
C PHE A 115 -35.95 -18.31 4.91
N ILE A 116 -36.17 -19.08 5.99
CA ILE A 116 -36.87 -20.37 5.93
C ILE A 116 -38.26 -20.20 5.33
N ARG A 117 -39.06 -19.26 5.85
CA ARG A 117 -40.40 -18.95 5.32
C ARG A 117 -40.38 -18.59 3.84
N ALA A 118 -39.40 -17.80 3.40
CA ALA A 118 -39.30 -17.39 2.01
C ALA A 118 -38.85 -18.52 1.08
N ILE A 119 -37.91 -19.36 1.54
CA ILE A 119 -37.44 -20.56 0.83
C ILE A 119 -38.61 -21.54 0.65
N ASP A 120 -39.33 -21.85 1.73
CA ASP A 120 -40.47 -22.77 1.69
C ASP A 120 -41.60 -22.24 0.80
N LYS A 121 -41.92 -20.95 0.92
CA LYS A 121 -42.89 -20.29 0.04
C LYS A 121 -42.48 -20.41 -1.43
N ARG A 122 -41.22 -20.15 -1.77
CA ARG A 122 -40.73 -20.28 -3.15
C ARG A 122 -40.76 -21.71 -3.65
N ALA A 123 -40.45 -22.70 -2.82
CA ALA A 123 -40.56 -24.11 -3.18
C ALA A 123 -42.00 -24.52 -3.51
N LEU A 124 -43.00 -23.86 -2.91
CA LEU A 124 -44.42 -24.05 -3.21
C LEU A 124 -44.89 -23.30 -4.46
N GLU A 125 -44.37 -22.10 -4.72
CA GLU A 125 -44.79 -21.20 -5.81
C GLU A 125 -44.04 -21.43 -7.14
N GLN A 126 -43.16 -22.43 -7.21
CA GLN A 126 -42.36 -22.70 -8.41
C GLN A 126 -43.18 -23.25 -9.59
N ASN A 127 -42.82 -22.85 -10.81
CA ASN A 127 -43.42 -23.38 -12.03
C ASN A 127 -42.98 -24.85 -12.22
N PRO A 128 -43.91 -25.81 -12.40
CA PRO A 128 -43.57 -27.22 -12.65
C PRO A 128 -42.63 -27.46 -13.84
N ASP A 129 -42.64 -26.55 -14.82
CA ASP A 129 -41.87 -26.67 -16.06
C ASP A 129 -40.42 -26.18 -15.95
N ASN A 130 -40.02 -25.59 -14.82
CA ASN A 130 -38.63 -25.17 -14.61
C ASN A 130 -37.69 -26.38 -14.45
N SER A 131 -36.53 -26.31 -15.10
CA SER A 131 -35.51 -27.38 -15.01
C SER A 131 -34.82 -27.41 -13.65
N ILE A 132 -34.69 -26.25 -12.98
CA ILE A 132 -34.18 -26.13 -11.61
C ILE A 132 -35.36 -26.08 -10.63
N LYS A 133 -35.44 -27.07 -9.75
CA LYS A 133 -36.47 -27.18 -8.72
C LYS A 133 -35.98 -26.67 -7.36
N TYR A 134 -36.66 -25.65 -6.87
CA TYR A 134 -36.53 -25.18 -5.50
C TYR A 134 -37.04 -26.24 -4.51
N GLN A 135 -36.32 -26.36 -3.41
CA GLN A 135 -36.53 -27.34 -2.35
C GLN A 135 -37.00 -26.60 -1.09
N SER A 136 -38.04 -27.13 -0.45
CA SER A 136 -38.41 -26.69 0.90
C SER A 136 -37.38 -27.21 1.89
N LEU A 137 -37.14 -26.49 3.00
CA LEU A 137 -36.15 -26.90 3.97
C LEU A 137 -36.48 -28.25 4.62
N ASP A 138 -37.76 -28.54 4.86
CA ASP A 138 -38.22 -29.80 5.45
C ASP A 138 -37.95 -31.02 4.56
N SER A 139 -37.72 -30.81 3.26
CA SER A 139 -37.37 -31.87 2.31
C SER A 139 -35.89 -32.26 2.36
N ILE A 140 -35.06 -31.50 3.08
CA ILE A 140 -33.61 -31.68 3.13
C ILE A 140 -33.24 -32.70 4.21
N PRO A 141 -32.64 -33.87 3.85
CA PRO A 141 -32.34 -34.89 4.85
C PRO A 141 -31.24 -34.47 5.83
N GLY A 142 -31.50 -34.68 7.12
CA GLY A 142 -30.51 -34.51 8.19
C GLY A 142 -30.29 -33.08 8.66
N LEU A 143 -31.21 -32.16 8.31
CA LEU A 143 -31.24 -30.78 8.77
C LEU A 143 -32.69 -30.39 9.07
N SER A 144 -32.94 -29.78 10.22
CA SER A 144 -34.26 -29.22 10.56
C SER A 144 -34.25 -27.68 10.58
N SER A 145 -35.42 -27.06 10.43
CA SER A 145 -35.61 -25.63 10.65
C SER A 145 -35.08 -25.17 12.02
N ALA A 146 -35.33 -25.97 13.07
CA ALA A 146 -34.86 -25.68 14.42
C ALA A 146 -33.33 -25.72 14.54
N ASP A 147 -32.64 -26.59 13.78
CA ASP A 147 -31.17 -26.67 13.81
C ASP A 147 -30.54 -25.35 13.34
N LEU A 148 -31.08 -24.77 12.26
CA LEU A 148 -30.62 -23.48 11.72
C LEU A 148 -30.89 -22.34 12.70
N VAL A 149 -32.09 -22.28 13.29
CA VAL A 149 -32.45 -21.21 14.22
C VAL A 149 -31.66 -21.32 15.53
N HIS A 150 -31.48 -22.53 16.06
CA HIS A 150 -30.68 -22.74 17.26
C HIS A 150 -29.20 -22.42 17.00
N ALA A 151 -28.66 -22.78 15.83
CA ALA A 151 -27.31 -22.38 15.43
C ALA A 151 -27.18 -20.85 15.37
N ALA A 152 -28.14 -20.16 14.75
CA ALA A 152 -28.16 -18.70 14.69
C ALA A 152 -28.22 -18.04 16.08
N LEU A 153 -29.07 -18.53 16.99
CA LEU A 153 -29.18 -18.00 18.35
C LEU A 153 -27.89 -18.23 19.16
N LEU A 154 -27.16 -19.32 18.90
CA LEU A 154 -26.02 -19.75 19.71
C LEU A 154 -24.65 -19.39 19.13
N HIS A 155 -24.55 -18.94 17.88
CA HIS A 155 -23.26 -18.74 17.20
C HIS A 155 -22.29 -17.81 17.98
N ASP A 156 -22.85 -16.79 18.63
CA ASP A 156 -22.10 -15.72 19.29
C ASP A 156 -21.84 -15.92 20.80
N ILE A 157 -22.28 -17.02 21.40
CA ILE A 157 -22.14 -17.23 22.87
C ILE A 157 -20.69 -17.26 23.35
N GLY A 158 -19.76 -17.61 22.46
CA GLY A 158 -18.32 -17.63 22.71
C GLY A 158 -17.63 -16.27 22.63
N HIS A 159 -18.33 -15.20 22.23
CA HIS A 159 -17.73 -13.87 22.17
C HIS A 159 -17.23 -13.40 23.54
N LEU A 160 -16.00 -12.92 23.56
CA LEU A 160 -15.34 -12.32 24.72
C LEU A 160 -15.88 -10.90 24.98
N PRO A 161 -15.65 -10.32 26.17
CA PRO A 161 -15.97 -8.92 26.43
C PRO A 161 -15.34 -8.00 25.36
N PHE A 162 -16.06 -6.96 24.93
CA PHE A 162 -15.72 -6.12 23.77
C PHE A 162 -15.57 -6.90 22.44
N SER A 163 -16.21 -8.06 22.32
CA SER A 163 -16.31 -8.85 21.09
C SER A 163 -14.95 -9.13 20.44
N HIS A 164 -14.77 -8.76 19.17
CA HIS A 164 -13.54 -9.02 18.42
C HIS A 164 -12.31 -8.30 18.99
N VAL A 165 -12.47 -7.24 19.80
CA VAL A 165 -11.35 -6.47 20.32
C VAL A 165 -10.48 -7.35 21.21
N THR A 166 -11.07 -7.99 22.22
CA THR A 166 -10.35 -8.89 23.14
C THR A 166 -9.82 -10.11 22.40
N GLU A 167 -10.62 -10.72 21.54
CA GLU A 167 -10.18 -11.87 20.73
C GLU A 167 -8.90 -11.56 19.94
N LYS A 168 -8.84 -10.41 19.27
CA LYS A 168 -7.67 -10.03 18.49
C LYS A 168 -6.41 -9.87 19.35
N VAL A 169 -6.54 -9.43 20.61
CA VAL A 169 -5.42 -9.33 21.57
C VAL A 169 -4.95 -10.70 22.04
N LEU A 170 -5.89 -11.58 22.40
CA LEU A 170 -5.54 -12.91 22.89
C LEU A 170 -4.87 -13.76 21.81
N THR A 171 -5.35 -13.65 20.57
CA THR A 171 -4.82 -14.40 19.42
C THR A 171 -3.52 -13.82 18.85
N SER A 172 -3.11 -12.62 19.27
CA SER A 172 -1.85 -12.02 18.84
C SER A 172 -0.68 -12.33 19.76
N GLN A 173 -0.94 -12.49 21.05
CA GLN A 173 0.04 -12.87 22.05
C GLN A 173 -0.37 -14.18 22.72
N PRO A 174 -0.60 -15.27 21.96
CA PRO A 174 -1.20 -16.49 22.52
C PRO A 174 -0.34 -17.16 23.59
N GLN A 175 0.96 -16.88 23.65
CA GLN A 175 1.87 -17.32 24.69
C GLN A 175 1.57 -16.69 26.08
N LEU A 176 0.86 -15.57 26.12
CA LEU A 176 0.47 -14.91 27.37
C LEU A 176 -0.86 -15.45 27.94
N PHE A 177 -1.62 -16.22 27.15
CA PHE A 177 -3.00 -16.60 27.49
C PHE A 177 -3.23 -18.10 27.39
N SER A 178 -4.06 -18.63 28.28
CA SER A 178 -4.35 -20.05 28.38
C SER A 178 -5.85 -20.36 28.37
N ILE A 179 -6.19 -21.54 27.87
CA ILE A 179 -7.53 -22.12 27.92
C ILE A 179 -7.42 -23.43 28.70
N GLY A 180 -7.99 -23.48 29.91
CA GLY A 180 -7.97 -24.71 30.70
C GLY A 180 -6.56 -25.22 31.05
N GLY A 181 -5.58 -24.33 31.21
CA GLY A 181 -4.19 -24.67 31.50
C GLY A 181 -3.35 -25.05 30.28
N LYS A 182 -3.92 -25.04 29.07
CA LYS A 182 -3.22 -25.21 27.80
C LYS A 182 -3.04 -23.87 27.10
N SER A 183 -2.04 -23.75 26.23
CA SER A 183 -1.90 -22.56 25.38
C SER A 183 -3.13 -22.39 24.48
N ALA A 184 -3.56 -21.15 24.28
CA ALA A 184 -4.64 -20.84 23.35
C ALA A 184 -4.34 -21.33 21.92
N THR A 185 -3.07 -21.28 21.50
CA THR A 185 -2.61 -21.79 20.20
C THR A 185 -2.88 -23.27 20.05
N ASP A 186 -2.61 -24.07 21.08
CA ASP A 186 -2.74 -25.52 21.00
C ASP A 186 -4.19 -25.95 20.82
N ILE A 187 -5.10 -25.30 21.55
CA ILE A 187 -6.54 -25.56 21.45
C ILE A 187 -7.08 -25.13 20.08
N LEU A 188 -6.70 -23.94 19.60
CA LEU A 188 -7.10 -23.46 18.27
C LEU A 188 -6.56 -24.36 17.17
N LEU A 189 -5.28 -24.71 17.23
CA LEU A 189 -4.63 -25.59 16.26
C LEU A 189 -5.28 -26.98 16.24
N ALA A 190 -5.50 -27.58 17.41
CA ALA A 190 -6.15 -28.88 17.52
C ALA A 190 -7.58 -28.85 16.95
N ALA A 191 -8.38 -27.83 17.27
CA ALA A 191 -9.72 -27.67 16.73
C ALA A 191 -9.70 -27.49 15.20
N ASN A 192 -8.83 -26.61 14.69
CA ASN A 192 -8.75 -26.30 13.27
C ASN A 192 -8.24 -27.48 12.44
N LEU A 193 -7.24 -28.23 12.94
CA LEU A 193 -6.77 -29.47 12.32
C LEU A 193 -7.87 -30.53 12.30
N GLN A 194 -8.56 -30.72 13.42
CA GLN A 194 -9.62 -31.74 13.54
C GLN A 194 -10.81 -31.44 12.62
N LEU A 195 -11.21 -30.17 12.50
CA LEU A 195 -12.34 -29.75 11.68
C LEU A 195 -11.94 -29.55 10.21
N GLY A 196 -10.67 -29.26 9.92
CA GLY A 196 -10.17 -28.95 8.58
C GLY A 196 -10.53 -27.53 8.12
N LYS A 197 -10.77 -26.60 9.06
CA LYS A 197 -11.13 -25.20 8.80
C LYS A 197 -10.51 -24.31 9.87
N ASN A 198 -10.02 -23.14 9.46
CA ASN A 198 -9.51 -22.12 10.38
C ASN A 198 -10.69 -21.34 10.97
N LEU A 199 -11.01 -21.57 12.23
CA LEU A 199 -12.07 -20.88 12.96
C LEU A 199 -11.48 -19.74 13.82
N PRO A 200 -12.23 -18.64 14.00
CA PRO A 200 -11.93 -17.62 15.01
C PRO A 200 -12.03 -18.21 16.43
N LEU A 201 -11.39 -17.55 17.40
CA LEU A 201 -11.37 -18.00 18.80
C LEU A 201 -12.78 -17.96 19.41
N SER A 202 -13.59 -16.95 19.10
CA SER A 202 -14.98 -16.86 19.56
C SER A 202 -15.82 -18.06 19.12
N GLU A 203 -15.70 -18.50 17.87
CA GLU A 203 -16.38 -19.72 17.40
C GLU A 203 -15.87 -20.98 18.12
N VAL A 204 -14.55 -21.12 18.32
CA VAL A 204 -13.99 -22.25 19.09
C VAL A 204 -14.49 -22.24 20.53
N LEU A 205 -14.59 -21.08 21.17
CA LEU A 205 -15.18 -20.95 22.51
C LEU A 205 -16.68 -21.32 22.51
N THR A 206 -17.44 -20.91 21.48
CA THR A 206 -18.82 -21.35 21.28
C THR A 206 -18.88 -22.88 21.25
N LEU A 207 -18.05 -23.54 20.44
CA LEU A 207 -18.00 -25.00 20.38
C LEU A 207 -17.63 -25.64 21.73
N ILE A 208 -16.64 -25.09 22.45
CA ILE A 208 -16.24 -25.57 23.78
C ILE A 208 -17.41 -25.54 24.75
N ILE A 209 -18.18 -24.45 24.76
CA ILE A 209 -19.36 -24.29 25.62
C ILE A 209 -20.46 -25.28 25.21
N LEU A 210 -20.79 -25.35 23.92
CA LEU A 210 -21.84 -26.24 23.41
C LEU A 210 -21.53 -27.72 23.66
N LEU A 211 -20.26 -28.12 23.51
CA LEU A 211 -19.81 -29.50 23.71
C LEU A 211 -19.47 -29.83 25.17
N SER A 212 -19.63 -28.89 26.10
CA SER A 212 -19.49 -29.13 27.54
C SER A 212 -20.54 -30.11 28.06
N ARG A 213 -20.20 -30.88 29.11
CA ARG A 213 -21.13 -31.86 29.70
C ARG A 213 -22.40 -31.19 30.21
N ARG A 214 -22.26 -30.04 30.87
CA ARG A 214 -23.37 -29.30 31.46
C ARG A 214 -24.31 -28.72 30.39
N PHE A 215 -23.77 -28.09 29.34
CA PHE A 215 -24.61 -27.55 28.27
C PHE A 215 -25.30 -28.66 27.48
N GLU A 216 -24.61 -29.76 27.16
CA GLU A 216 -25.24 -30.90 26.49
C GLU A 216 -26.40 -31.47 27.31
N ASN A 217 -26.22 -31.62 28.62
CA ASN A 217 -27.28 -32.08 29.52
C ASN A 217 -28.49 -31.14 29.50
N PHE A 218 -28.26 -29.82 29.57
CA PHE A 218 -29.29 -28.81 29.45
C PHE A 218 -30.01 -28.88 28.10
N TYR A 219 -29.26 -28.88 27.00
CA TYR A 219 -29.83 -28.88 25.66
C TYR A 219 -30.67 -30.14 25.40
N ARG A 220 -30.12 -31.32 25.72
CA ARG A 220 -30.80 -32.61 25.55
C ARG A 220 -32.04 -32.74 26.41
N ASN A 221 -31.94 -32.47 27.71
CA ASN A 221 -32.97 -32.82 28.68
C ASN A 221 -33.93 -31.67 29.01
N PHE A 222 -33.63 -30.44 28.58
CA PHE A 222 -34.50 -29.29 28.74
C PHE A 222 -34.93 -28.70 27.40
N VAL A 223 -34.03 -28.38 26.48
CA VAL A 223 -34.43 -27.74 25.21
C VAL A 223 -35.13 -28.73 24.28
N CYS A 224 -34.54 -29.92 24.10
CA CYS A 224 -35.04 -30.99 23.23
C CYS A 224 -35.70 -32.14 24.01
N ALA A 225 -36.30 -31.85 25.17
CA ALA A 225 -36.80 -32.87 26.10
C ALA A 225 -37.87 -33.82 25.51
N ASP A 226 -38.54 -33.38 24.45
CA ASP A 226 -39.58 -34.08 23.71
C ASP A 226 -39.07 -34.81 22.46
N LEU A 227 -37.78 -34.67 22.12
CA LEU A 227 -37.15 -35.40 21.02
C LEU A 227 -36.45 -36.67 21.52
N PRO A 228 -36.45 -37.76 20.74
CA PRO A 228 -35.67 -38.94 21.06
C PRO A 228 -34.17 -38.64 21.02
N ASN A 229 -33.38 -39.33 21.85
CA ASN A 229 -31.93 -39.09 21.99
C ASN A 229 -31.14 -39.19 20.68
N SER A 230 -31.61 -40.00 19.73
CA SER A 230 -31.02 -40.18 18.40
C SER A 230 -31.19 -38.97 17.48
N GLN A 231 -32.11 -38.05 17.81
CA GLN A 231 -32.46 -36.86 17.02
C GLN A 231 -31.95 -35.55 17.63
N VAL A 232 -31.06 -35.60 18.62
CA VAL A 232 -30.50 -34.39 19.26
C VAL A 232 -29.42 -33.78 18.34
N PRO A 233 -29.64 -32.59 17.75
CA PRO A 233 -28.83 -32.08 16.64
C PRO A 233 -27.60 -31.28 17.08
N LEU A 234 -27.13 -31.43 18.32
CA LEU A 234 -26.08 -30.57 18.89
C LEU A 234 -24.78 -30.56 18.06
N LEU A 235 -24.38 -31.71 17.51
CA LEU A 235 -23.21 -31.81 16.63
C LEU A 235 -23.47 -31.13 15.27
N THR A 236 -24.69 -31.21 14.73
CA THR A 236 -25.10 -30.51 13.51
C THR A 236 -25.01 -29.00 13.72
N ILE A 237 -25.53 -28.50 14.84
CA ILE A 237 -25.44 -27.07 15.23
C ILE A 237 -23.98 -26.62 15.31
N CYS A 238 -23.11 -27.42 15.93
CA CYS A 238 -21.67 -27.12 15.98
C CYS A 238 -21.04 -27.03 14.58
N CYS A 239 -21.40 -27.94 13.66
CA CYS A 239 -20.94 -27.88 12.28
C CYS A 239 -21.41 -26.60 11.57
N LEU A 240 -22.69 -26.23 11.73
CA LEU A 240 -23.26 -25.02 11.14
C LEU A 240 -22.58 -23.75 11.65
N ILE A 241 -22.36 -23.62 12.96
CA ILE A 241 -21.66 -22.49 13.57
C ILE A 241 -20.21 -22.41 13.08
N ALA A 242 -19.51 -23.55 13.02
CA ALA A 242 -18.18 -23.62 12.46
C ALA A 242 -18.15 -23.38 10.94
N GLY A 243 -19.31 -23.18 10.28
CA GLY A 243 -19.47 -23.07 8.83
C GLY A 243 -18.82 -24.22 8.07
N ILE A 244 -18.94 -25.43 8.60
CA ILE A 244 -18.59 -26.68 7.91
C ILE A 244 -19.88 -27.45 7.63
N PRO A 245 -20.03 -28.07 6.45
CA PRO A 245 -21.23 -28.84 6.16
C PRO A 245 -21.39 -30.03 7.11
N PRO A 246 -22.55 -30.23 7.76
CA PRO A 246 -22.80 -31.41 8.58
C PRO A 246 -22.67 -32.72 7.79
N ASN A 247 -23.09 -32.71 6.51
CA ASN A 247 -22.90 -33.79 5.54
C ASN A 247 -22.57 -33.21 4.15
N GLN A 248 -22.04 -34.02 3.23
CA GLN A 248 -21.55 -33.58 1.91
C GLN A 248 -22.63 -32.92 1.03
N LYS A 249 -23.92 -33.18 1.26
CA LYS A 249 -25.01 -32.56 0.49
C LYS A 249 -25.38 -31.17 1.02
N LEU A 250 -24.91 -30.76 2.20
CA LEU A 250 -25.35 -29.53 2.88
C LEU A 250 -24.36 -28.36 2.78
N THR A 251 -23.37 -28.44 1.89
CA THR A 251 -22.33 -27.40 1.73
C THR A 251 -22.94 -26.02 1.54
N GLY A 252 -23.82 -25.86 0.54
CA GLY A 252 -24.41 -24.56 0.24
C GLY A 252 -25.48 -24.10 1.23
N VAL A 253 -26.09 -24.98 2.02
CA VAL A 253 -27.09 -24.58 3.04
C VAL A 253 -26.42 -23.93 4.25
N SER A 254 -25.19 -24.33 4.59
CA SER A 254 -24.42 -23.70 5.68
C SER A 254 -24.12 -22.21 5.42
N GLU A 255 -24.15 -21.77 4.15
CA GLU A 255 -23.95 -20.37 3.76
C GLU A 255 -25.08 -19.45 4.20
N LEU A 256 -26.26 -19.98 4.56
CA LEU A 256 -27.37 -19.19 5.10
C LEU A 256 -27.00 -18.51 6.42
N ILE A 257 -26.11 -19.13 7.21
CA ILE A 257 -25.60 -18.59 8.48
C ILE A 257 -24.24 -17.94 8.27
N SER A 258 -23.34 -18.57 7.50
CA SER A 258 -21.97 -18.11 7.28
C SER A 258 -21.60 -18.18 5.79
N GLY A 259 -21.95 -17.14 5.04
CA GLY A 259 -21.79 -17.01 3.59
C GLY A 259 -21.48 -15.57 3.14
N ALA A 260 -21.58 -15.31 1.84
CA ALA A 260 -21.37 -13.96 1.28
C ALA A 260 -22.49 -12.98 1.66
N VAL A 261 -23.72 -13.49 1.58
CA VAL A 261 -24.97 -12.84 1.97
C VAL A 261 -25.68 -13.85 2.86
N ASP A 262 -25.49 -13.67 4.16
CA ASP A 262 -26.00 -14.58 5.20
C ASP A 262 -26.84 -13.82 6.22
N ALA A 263 -27.52 -14.57 7.08
CA ALA A 263 -28.35 -14.02 8.12
C ALA A 263 -27.58 -13.11 9.09
N ASP A 264 -26.31 -13.41 9.34
CA ASP A 264 -25.41 -12.58 10.16
C ASP A 264 -25.23 -11.18 9.56
N LYS A 265 -24.79 -11.08 8.30
CA LYS A 265 -24.60 -9.81 7.59
C LYS A 265 -25.89 -9.03 7.44
N VAL A 266 -26.99 -9.71 7.14
CA VAL A 266 -28.30 -9.07 7.02
C VAL A 266 -28.72 -8.43 8.35
N ASP A 267 -28.44 -9.04 9.50
CA ASP A 267 -28.67 -8.41 10.80
C ASP A 267 -27.67 -7.30 11.10
N TYR A 268 -26.37 -7.60 11.17
CA TYR A 268 -25.42 -6.64 11.71
C TYR A 268 -25.28 -5.39 10.83
N VAL A 269 -25.34 -5.52 9.49
CA VAL A 269 -25.19 -4.34 8.60
C VAL A 269 -26.29 -3.34 8.89
N ASN A 270 -27.54 -3.81 8.96
CA ASN A 270 -28.68 -2.93 9.23
C ASN A 270 -28.71 -2.44 10.69
N ARG A 271 -28.46 -3.36 11.64
CA ARG A 271 -28.46 -3.04 13.07
C ARG A 271 -27.35 -2.05 13.42
N ASP A 272 -26.13 -2.25 12.94
CA ASP A 272 -25.01 -1.36 13.20
C ASP A 272 -25.22 0.00 12.55
N ALA A 273 -25.75 0.03 11.31
CA ALA A 273 -26.12 1.28 10.66
C ALA A 273 -27.16 2.07 11.46
N LEU A 274 -28.23 1.40 11.90
CA LEU A 274 -29.28 2.02 12.70
C LEU A 274 -28.73 2.58 14.03
N ASN A 275 -27.98 1.76 14.78
CA ASN A 275 -27.46 2.17 16.10
C ASN A 275 -26.31 3.19 16.01
N CYS A 276 -25.60 3.27 14.88
CA CYS A 276 -24.57 4.29 14.65
C CYS A 276 -25.12 5.54 13.94
N GLY A 277 -26.38 5.55 13.50
CA GLY A 277 -26.97 6.64 12.73
C GLY A 277 -26.33 6.82 11.34
N ILE A 278 -25.85 5.73 10.73
CA ILE A 278 -25.28 5.75 9.38
C ILE A 278 -26.43 5.58 8.38
N PRO A 279 -26.68 6.54 7.47
CA PRO A 279 -27.80 6.49 6.54
C PRO A 279 -27.51 5.55 5.36
N VAL A 280 -27.40 4.26 5.64
CA VAL A 280 -27.34 3.19 4.64
C VAL A 280 -28.61 2.36 4.74
N GLY A 281 -29.23 2.10 3.60
CA GLY A 281 -30.45 1.30 3.51
C GLY A 281 -30.20 0.10 2.62
N VAL A 282 -30.73 -1.05 3.05
CA VAL A 282 -30.78 -2.28 2.26
C VAL A 282 -32.25 -2.71 2.19
N ASP A 283 -32.75 -3.03 1.00
CA ASP A 283 -34.09 -3.65 0.88
C ASP A 283 -34.06 -5.12 1.31
N VAL A 284 -33.97 -5.34 2.62
CA VAL A 284 -33.85 -6.69 3.17
C VAL A 284 -35.02 -7.60 2.78
N ALA A 285 -36.23 -7.03 2.62
CA ALA A 285 -37.40 -7.81 2.22
C ALA A 285 -37.17 -8.49 0.86
N ARG A 286 -36.49 -7.80 -0.07
CA ARG A 286 -36.13 -8.35 -1.37
C ARG A 286 -35.11 -9.48 -1.27
N VAL A 287 -34.15 -9.42 -0.33
CA VAL A 287 -33.21 -10.54 -0.08
C VAL A 287 -33.99 -11.81 0.26
N PHE A 288 -34.90 -11.73 1.24
CA PHE A 288 -35.72 -12.88 1.64
C PHE A 288 -36.56 -13.39 0.46
N LEU A 289 -37.31 -12.49 -0.18
CA LEU A 289 -38.20 -12.85 -1.29
C LEU A 289 -37.48 -13.42 -2.51
N ARG A 290 -36.17 -13.24 -2.64
CA ARG A 290 -35.35 -13.74 -3.77
C ARG A 290 -34.45 -14.92 -3.39
N SER A 291 -34.41 -15.33 -2.13
CA SER A 291 -33.69 -16.53 -1.69
C SER A 291 -34.43 -17.84 -1.97
N GLY A 292 -33.68 -18.91 -2.19
CA GLY A 292 -34.19 -20.26 -2.36
C GLY A 292 -33.12 -21.30 -2.06
N ILE A 293 -33.52 -22.56 -1.95
CA ILE A 293 -32.60 -23.70 -1.94
C ILE A 293 -32.91 -24.55 -3.16
N ILE A 294 -31.88 -25.06 -3.82
CA ILE A 294 -32.01 -25.99 -4.95
C ILE A 294 -31.15 -27.23 -4.71
N LEU A 295 -31.50 -28.36 -5.32
CA LEU A 295 -30.61 -29.51 -5.43
C LEU A 295 -29.88 -29.41 -6.77
N ALA A 296 -28.59 -29.10 -6.74
CA ALA A 296 -27.77 -28.92 -7.93
C ALA A 296 -27.02 -30.20 -8.29
N SER A 297 -27.02 -30.54 -9.58
CA SER A 297 -26.26 -31.66 -10.11
C SER A 297 -24.76 -31.37 -10.14
N ILE A 298 -23.95 -32.44 -10.21
CA ILE A 298 -22.48 -32.33 -10.31
C ILE A 298 -22.06 -31.45 -11.49
N GLU A 299 -22.75 -31.56 -12.64
CA GLU A 299 -22.46 -30.79 -13.85
C GLU A 299 -22.79 -29.30 -13.66
N GLN A 300 -23.94 -28.99 -13.06
CA GLN A 300 -24.33 -27.62 -12.73
C GLN A 300 -23.31 -26.96 -11.78
N ILE A 301 -22.86 -27.67 -10.76
CA ILE A 301 -21.85 -27.13 -9.82
C ILE A 301 -20.50 -26.94 -10.51
N ARG A 302 -20.08 -27.83 -11.41
CA ARG A 302 -18.83 -27.66 -12.19
C ARG A 302 -18.88 -26.43 -13.08
N SER A 303 -20.03 -26.11 -13.65
CA SER A 303 -20.21 -24.92 -14.51
C SER A 303 -19.96 -23.59 -13.79
N LEU A 304 -20.11 -23.56 -12.45
CA LEU A 304 -19.84 -22.39 -11.61
C LEU A 304 -18.35 -22.07 -11.41
N GLY A 305 -17.45 -22.95 -11.88
CA GLY A 305 -16.00 -22.69 -11.86
C GLY A 305 -15.37 -22.67 -10.46
N PHE A 306 -15.97 -23.33 -9.47
CA PHE A 306 -15.38 -23.47 -8.13
C PHE A 306 -14.11 -24.34 -8.15
N LYS A 307 -13.13 -24.01 -7.30
CA LYS A 307 -11.80 -24.66 -7.28
C LYS A 307 -11.80 -26.13 -6.86
N SER A 308 -12.87 -26.61 -6.24
CA SER A 308 -13.00 -27.98 -5.75
C SER A 308 -14.03 -28.72 -6.59
N ALA A 309 -13.65 -29.82 -7.22
CA ALA A 309 -14.57 -30.62 -8.01
C ALA A 309 -15.59 -31.32 -7.07
N PRO A 310 -16.90 -31.08 -7.23
CA PRO A 310 -17.92 -31.74 -6.42
C PRO A 310 -17.95 -33.24 -6.72
N THR A 311 -18.14 -34.04 -5.66
CA THR A 311 -18.21 -35.51 -5.75
C THR A 311 -19.65 -36.03 -5.75
N THR A 312 -20.63 -35.21 -5.37
CA THR A 312 -22.05 -35.55 -5.27
C THR A 312 -22.91 -34.35 -5.66
N GLU A 313 -24.22 -34.58 -5.84
CA GLU A 313 -25.21 -33.51 -5.88
C GLU A 313 -25.28 -32.80 -4.51
N GLU A 314 -25.56 -31.50 -4.51
CA GLU A 314 -25.54 -30.66 -3.30
C GLU A 314 -26.74 -29.73 -3.23
N TYR A 315 -27.24 -29.48 -2.01
CA TYR A 315 -28.21 -28.44 -1.74
C TYR A 315 -27.49 -27.09 -1.65
N LEU A 316 -27.87 -26.17 -2.53
CA LEU A 316 -27.29 -24.83 -2.63
C LEU A 316 -28.28 -23.76 -2.21
N PHE A 317 -27.85 -22.87 -1.32
CA PHE A 317 -28.54 -21.60 -1.10
C PHE A 317 -28.28 -20.69 -2.30
N VAL A 318 -29.35 -20.20 -2.93
CA VAL A 318 -29.28 -19.38 -4.14
C VAL A 318 -30.11 -18.11 -3.97
N ILE A 319 -29.68 -17.05 -4.65
CA ILE A 319 -30.45 -15.82 -4.79
C ILE A 319 -30.86 -15.68 -6.26
N ASN A 320 -32.13 -15.39 -6.52
CA ASN A 320 -32.60 -15.14 -7.88
C ASN A 320 -31.95 -13.86 -8.45
N SER A 321 -31.63 -13.84 -9.75
CA SER A 321 -31.04 -12.67 -10.44
C SER A 321 -31.76 -11.33 -10.19
N SER A 322 -33.09 -11.34 -10.06
CA SER A 322 -33.88 -10.14 -9.72
C SER A 322 -33.63 -9.57 -8.30
N GLY A 323 -32.85 -10.27 -7.47
CA GLY A 323 -32.39 -9.82 -6.15
C GLY A 323 -30.95 -9.30 -6.13
N LEU A 324 -30.26 -9.26 -7.28
CA LEU A 324 -28.85 -8.86 -7.40
C LEU A 324 -28.58 -7.46 -6.83
N ASP A 325 -29.43 -6.48 -7.13
CA ASP A 325 -29.28 -5.09 -6.65
C ASP A 325 -29.11 -5.03 -5.12
N THR A 326 -29.83 -5.90 -4.41
CA THR A 326 -29.81 -5.99 -2.94
C THR A 326 -28.49 -6.53 -2.40
N ILE A 327 -27.81 -7.40 -3.14
CA ILE A 327 -26.48 -7.88 -2.79
C ILE A 327 -25.50 -6.71 -2.87
N ASP A 328 -25.58 -5.92 -3.94
CA ASP A 328 -24.76 -4.73 -4.12
C ASP A 328 -25.04 -3.69 -3.01
N GLU A 329 -26.31 -3.48 -2.63
CA GLU A 329 -26.68 -2.62 -1.49
C GLU A 329 -26.04 -3.08 -0.17
N ILE A 330 -26.07 -4.38 0.13
CA ILE A 330 -25.41 -4.94 1.33
C ILE A 330 -23.90 -4.70 1.28
N LEU A 331 -23.27 -4.93 0.13
CA LEU A 331 -21.83 -4.73 -0.04
C LEU A 331 -21.45 -3.25 0.11
N GLN A 332 -22.24 -2.33 -0.44
CA GLN A 332 -22.05 -0.88 -0.29
C GLN A 332 -22.28 -0.42 1.16
N ALA A 333 -23.35 -0.88 1.80
CA ALA A 333 -23.63 -0.58 3.20
C ALA A 333 -22.52 -1.08 4.12
N ARG A 334 -22.07 -2.33 3.92
CA ARG A 334 -20.92 -2.91 4.62
C ARG A 334 -19.67 -2.07 4.40
N THR A 335 -19.38 -1.69 3.15
CA THR A 335 -18.24 -0.84 2.77
C THR A 335 -18.26 0.49 3.53
N ALA A 336 -19.41 1.15 3.57
CA ALA A 336 -19.61 2.40 4.31
C ALA A 336 -19.42 2.22 5.83
N LEU A 337 -19.91 1.11 6.41
CA LEU A 337 -19.73 0.81 7.83
C LEU A 337 -18.26 0.55 8.19
N TYR A 338 -17.50 -0.16 7.34
CA TYR A 338 -16.07 -0.33 7.56
C TYR A 338 -15.34 1.03 7.57
N GLN A 339 -15.63 1.90 6.60
CA GLN A 339 -14.97 3.20 6.49
C GLN A 339 -15.34 4.13 7.65
N ARG A 340 -16.62 4.20 7.99
CA ARG A 340 -17.13 5.19 8.94
C ARG A 340 -17.04 4.69 10.37
N VAL A 341 -17.45 3.44 10.63
CA VAL A 341 -17.63 2.90 11.98
C VAL A 341 -16.45 2.03 12.40
N TYR A 342 -16.22 0.92 11.71
CA TYR A 342 -15.27 -0.10 12.17
C TYR A 342 -13.81 0.38 12.14
N PHE A 343 -13.43 1.21 11.15
CA PHE A 343 -12.10 1.82 11.05
C PHE A 343 -12.02 3.26 11.55
N HIS A 344 -13.05 3.72 12.28
CA HIS A 344 -13.01 5.05 12.86
C HIS A 344 -11.79 5.21 13.78
N ALA A 345 -10.96 6.23 13.52
CA ALA A 345 -9.68 6.40 14.21
C ALA A 345 -9.81 6.36 15.74
N VAL A 346 -10.88 6.96 16.27
CA VAL A 346 -11.08 7.04 17.72
C VAL A 346 -11.53 5.71 18.32
N THR A 347 -12.34 4.93 17.61
CA THR A 347 -12.70 3.55 18.00
C THR A 347 -11.46 2.68 18.03
N ARG A 348 -10.68 2.70 16.94
CA ARG A 348 -9.42 1.93 16.80
C ARG A 348 -8.37 2.32 17.84
N THR A 349 -8.33 3.60 18.23
CA THR A 349 -7.46 4.09 19.31
C THR A 349 -7.85 3.49 20.65
N ALA A 350 -9.14 3.50 20.99
CA ALA A 350 -9.63 2.90 22.24
C ALA A 350 -9.38 1.40 22.28
N GLU A 351 -9.64 0.71 21.15
CA GLU A 351 -9.27 -0.70 20.98
C GLU A 351 -7.80 -0.91 21.29
N ARG A 352 -6.91 -0.15 20.63
CA ARG A 352 -5.44 -0.23 20.75
C ARG A 352 -4.93 0.04 22.17
N ILE A 353 -5.53 0.99 22.88
CA ILE A 353 -5.20 1.26 24.30
C ILE A 353 -5.59 0.08 25.18
N PHE A 354 -6.82 -0.41 25.02
CA PHE A 354 -7.35 -1.50 25.83
C PHE A 354 -6.51 -2.77 25.69
N GLY A 355 -6.25 -3.21 24.46
CA GLY A 355 -5.44 -4.41 24.28
C GLY A 355 -3.98 -4.21 24.67
N ARG A 356 -3.40 -3.00 24.55
CA ARG A 356 -2.04 -2.73 25.05
C ARG A 356 -1.99 -2.88 26.56
N ALA A 357 -3.02 -2.40 27.26
CA ALA A 357 -3.16 -2.58 28.69
C ALA A 357 -3.28 -4.08 29.07
N LEU A 358 -4.04 -4.85 28.29
CA LEU A 358 -4.20 -6.30 28.50
C LEU A 358 -2.91 -7.09 28.23
N GLU A 359 -2.19 -6.80 27.13
CA GLU A 359 -0.88 -7.38 26.80
C GLU A 359 0.16 -7.10 27.89
N LEU A 360 0.29 -5.82 28.28
CA LEU A 360 1.23 -5.41 29.31
C LEU A 360 0.91 -6.06 30.65
N ASN A 361 -0.38 -6.23 30.97
CA ASN A 361 -0.78 -6.93 32.19
C ASN A 361 -0.43 -8.43 32.14
N GLY A 362 -0.67 -9.11 31.01
CA GLY A 362 -0.35 -10.53 30.84
C GLY A 362 1.16 -10.83 30.87
N GLY A 363 2.00 -9.88 30.45
CA GLY A 363 3.46 -10.01 30.49
C GLY A 363 4.12 -9.75 31.86
N LEU A 364 3.37 -9.37 32.90
CA LEU A 364 3.93 -9.12 34.23
C LEU A 364 4.27 -10.45 34.94
N ALA A 365 5.43 -10.51 35.60
CA ALA A 365 5.81 -11.67 36.42
C ALA A 365 4.78 -12.02 37.52
N ASN A 366 4.03 -11.04 37.99
CA ASN A 366 2.91 -11.18 38.95
C ASN A 366 1.57 -10.81 38.30
N ALA A 367 1.37 -11.15 37.03
CA ALA A 367 0.11 -10.93 36.34
C ALA A 367 -1.06 -11.57 37.11
N ASP A 368 -2.21 -10.91 37.07
CA ASP A 368 -3.45 -11.53 37.55
C ASP A 368 -3.75 -12.78 36.71
N ARG A 369 -3.67 -13.96 37.34
CA ARG A 369 -3.88 -15.26 36.68
C ARG A 369 -5.28 -15.39 36.09
N ASP A 370 -6.26 -14.65 36.61
CA ASP A 370 -7.61 -14.61 36.05
C ASP A 370 -7.65 -13.86 34.71
N LEU A 371 -6.75 -12.87 34.52
CA LEU A 371 -6.62 -12.10 33.28
C LEU A 371 -5.69 -12.76 32.25
N THR A 372 -5.11 -13.93 32.56
CA THR A 372 -4.38 -14.77 31.59
C THR A 372 -5.15 -16.04 31.22
N ASN A 373 -6.33 -16.27 31.83
CA ASN A 373 -7.21 -17.39 31.51
C ASN A 373 -8.39 -16.94 30.66
N ILE A 374 -8.46 -17.41 29.41
CA ILE A 374 -9.46 -16.98 28.42
C ILE A 374 -10.89 -17.35 28.85
N LEU A 375 -11.11 -18.52 29.46
CA LEU A 375 -12.46 -18.91 29.93
C LEU A 375 -12.91 -18.04 31.11
N LYS A 376 -11.96 -17.58 31.93
CA LYS A 376 -12.24 -16.61 32.99
C LYS A 376 -12.57 -15.23 32.41
N ILE A 377 -11.80 -14.75 31.44
CA ILE A 377 -12.09 -13.52 30.70
C ILE A 377 -13.47 -13.61 30.02
N TRP A 378 -13.79 -14.74 29.39
CA TRP A 378 -15.09 -14.98 28.77
C TRP A 378 -16.24 -14.84 29.77
N SER A 379 -16.07 -15.29 31.01
CA SER A 379 -17.10 -15.16 32.04
C SER A 379 -17.39 -13.72 32.50
N TYR A 380 -16.49 -12.78 32.23
CA TYR A 380 -16.67 -11.38 32.62
C TYR A 380 -17.63 -10.63 31.70
N ARG A 381 -18.12 -9.49 32.23
CA ARG A 381 -18.82 -8.45 31.47
C ARG A 381 -17.83 -7.39 30.99
N ASP A 382 -18.20 -6.60 29.99
CA ASP A 382 -17.36 -5.51 29.44
C ASP A 382 -16.80 -4.57 30.53
N VAL A 383 -17.69 -4.06 31.40
CA VAL A 383 -17.30 -3.14 32.49
C VAL A 383 -16.42 -3.82 33.53
N GLU A 384 -16.74 -5.06 33.89
CA GLU A 384 -15.97 -5.82 34.89
C GLU A 384 -14.53 -6.07 34.41
N LEU A 385 -14.35 -6.38 33.12
CA LEU A 385 -13.02 -6.58 32.56
C LEU A 385 -12.18 -5.29 32.63
N LEU A 386 -12.76 -4.14 32.29
CA LEU A 386 -12.07 -2.84 32.41
C LEU A 386 -11.67 -2.53 33.85
N GLU A 387 -12.58 -2.72 34.80
CA GLU A 387 -12.31 -2.47 36.22
C GLU A 387 -11.19 -3.36 36.76
N ARG A 388 -11.15 -4.63 36.35
CA ARG A 388 -10.09 -5.57 36.77
C ARG A 388 -8.73 -5.17 36.21
N ILE A 389 -8.64 -4.86 34.91
CA ILE A 389 -7.38 -4.40 34.31
C ILE A 389 -6.96 -3.05 34.93
N GLY A 390 -7.93 -2.18 35.23
CA GLY A 390 -7.70 -0.89 35.91
C GLY A 390 -7.17 -1.02 37.34
N LYS A 391 -7.27 -2.20 37.97
CA LYS A 391 -6.67 -2.50 39.29
C LYS A 391 -5.24 -3.06 39.19
N SER A 392 -4.67 -3.16 38.00
CA SER A 392 -3.31 -3.67 37.78
C SER A 392 -2.25 -2.93 38.62
N ARG A 393 -1.19 -3.63 39.02
CA ARG A 393 -0.09 -3.04 39.78
C ARG A 393 0.78 -2.10 38.93
N SER A 394 0.74 -2.22 37.60
CA SER A 394 1.51 -1.37 36.69
C SER A 394 0.88 0.02 36.55
N PRO A 395 1.62 1.12 36.84
CA PRO A 395 1.13 2.49 36.63
C PRO A 395 0.77 2.78 35.17
N VAL A 396 1.51 2.20 34.23
CA VAL A 396 1.27 2.36 32.79
C VAL A 396 -0.07 1.73 32.41
N VAL A 397 -0.34 0.50 32.86
CA VAL A 397 -1.62 -0.21 32.59
C VAL A 397 -2.81 0.57 33.18
N LYS A 398 -2.67 1.05 34.42
CA LYS A 398 -3.69 1.90 35.07
C LYS A 398 -3.99 3.16 34.27
N LYS A 399 -2.94 3.86 33.81
CA LYS A 399 -3.08 5.09 33.03
C LYS A 399 -3.75 4.81 31.67
N LEU A 400 -3.38 3.72 30.99
CA LEU A 400 -4.02 3.30 29.74
C LEU A 400 -5.52 3.03 29.92
N ILE A 401 -5.92 2.26 30.93
CA ILE A 401 -7.36 2.00 31.18
C ILE A 401 -8.09 3.29 31.57
N SER A 402 -7.48 4.13 32.41
CA SER A 402 -8.05 5.43 32.79
C SER A 402 -8.33 6.31 31.57
N ARG A 403 -7.45 6.32 30.55
CA ARG A 403 -7.68 7.05 29.30
C ARG A 403 -8.95 6.59 28.56
N VAL A 404 -9.22 5.28 28.56
CA VAL A 404 -10.44 4.73 27.93
C VAL A 404 -11.67 5.13 28.73
N THR A 405 -11.65 4.97 30.06
CA THR A 405 -12.81 5.23 30.92
C THR A 405 -13.14 6.71 31.09
N THR A 406 -12.12 7.59 31.09
CA THR A 406 -12.27 9.05 31.18
C THR A 406 -12.33 9.74 29.82
N ARG A 407 -12.27 8.96 28.73
CA ARG A 407 -12.24 9.44 27.34
C ARG A 407 -11.07 10.38 27.02
N ASN A 408 -9.99 10.36 27.82
CA ASN A 408 -8.75 11.08 27.54
C ASN A 408 -7.87 10.34 26.52
N LEU A 409 -8.30 10.33 25.26
CA LEU A 409 -7.61 9.63 24.19
C LEU A 409 -6.55 10.49 23.49
N PRO A 410 -5.43 9.87 23.04
CA PRO A 410 -4.43 10.56 22.23
C PRO A 410 -5.03 11.01 20.89
N LYS A 411 -4.43 12.04 20.32
CA LYS A 411 -4.87 12.72 19.10
C LYS A 411 -3.96 12.34 17.95
N LYS A 412 -4.50 12.36 16.73
CA LYS A 412 -3.77 11.95 15.54
C LYS A 412 -2.62 12.94 15.29
N ALA A 413 -1.40 12.42 15.23
CA ALA A 413 -0.19 13.17 14.92
C ALA A 413 0.28 12.88 13.48
N TYR A 414 0.05 11.67 12.99
CA TYR A 414 0.42 11.26 11.65
C TYR A 414 -0.59 10.29 11.05
N SER A 415 -0.80 10.39 9.74
CA SER A 415 -1.77 9.60 8.95
C SER A 415 -1.07 9.11 7.70
N PHE A 416 -1.24 7.85 7.31
CA PHE A 416 -0.59 7.34 6.11
C PHE A 416 -1.41 6.22 5.43
N SER A 417 -1.35 6.14 4.09
CA SER A 417 -2.26 5.36 3.22
C SER A 417 -1.48 4.60 2.12
N PRO A 418 -1.92 3.39 1.69
CA PRO A 418 -1.32 2.65 0.57
C PRO A 418 -1.88 3.13 -0.76
N GLY A 419 -2.97 3.93 -0.72
CA GLY A 419 -3.43 4.77 -1.80
C GLY A 419 -2.40 5.85 -2.05
N LEU A 420 -1.34 5.43 -2.76
CA LEU A 420 -0.29 6.24 -3.35
C LEU A 420 0.42 7.14 -2.34
N GLY A 421 1.62 6.73 -1.94
CA GLY A 421 2.68 7.72 -1.84
C GLY A 421 2.62 8.56 -3.10
N ASN A 422 2.33 9.85 -2.96
CA ASN A 422 2.75 10.78 -3.98
C ASN A 422 4.26 10.58 -4.03
N LEU A 423 4.71 9.85 -5.05
CA LEU A 423 6.10 9.86 -5.43
C LEU A 423 6.50 11.33 -5.41
N GLN A 424 7.46 11.72 -4.58
CA GLN A 424 7.94 13.10 -4.60
C GLN A 424 8.30 13.51 -6.03
N THR A 425 8.74 12.53 -6.82
CA THR A 425 8.95 12.63 -8.27
C THR A 425 7.65 12.36 -9.03
N PRO A 426 7.07 13.36 -9.73
CA PRO A 426 5.86 13.19 -10.53
C PRO A 426 6.16 12.42 -11.83
N ILE A 427 6.31 11.08 -11.73
CA ILE A 427 6.79 10.23 -12.85
C ILE A 427 5.98 10.45 -14.13
N HIS A 428 4.65 10.55 -14.05
CA HIS A 428 3.81 10.72 -15.24
C HIS A 428 3.96 12.11 -15.89
N GLU A 429 4.38 13.14 -15.14
CA GLU A 429 4.63 14.47 -15.70
C GLU A 429 6.04 14.54 -16.29
N ILE A 430 7.02 13.91 -15.64
CA ILE A 430 8.41 13.89 -16.12
C ILE A 430 8.55 12.96 -17.33
N LEU A 431 7.82 11.84 -17.37
CA LEU A 431 7.82 10.83 -18.44
C LEU A 431 6.40 10.64 -19.04
N PRO A 432 5.88 11.63 -19.79
CA PRO A 432 4.51 11.64 -20.32
C PRO A 432 4.22 10.50 -21.31
N ASN A 433 5.25 9.92 -21.95
CA ASN A 433 5.08 8.83 -22.92
C ASN A 433 5.10 7.43 -22.28
N THR A 434 5.26 7.32 -20.96
CA THR A 434 5.22 6.02 -20.27
C THR A 434 3.80 5.45 -20.26
N SER A 435 3.66 4.13 -20.43
CA SER A 435 2.37 3.45 -20.44
C SER A 435 1.72 3.44 -19.05
N ASP A 436 0.38 3.49 -19.01
CA ASP A 436 -0.38 3.33 -17.76
C ASP A 436 -0.09 2.00 -17.05
N ALA A 437 0.24 0.96 -17.82
CA ALA A 437 0.58 -0.36 -17.27
C ALA A 437 1.87 -0.30 -16.45
N SER A 438 2.91 0.38 -16.94
CA SER A 438 4.14 0.62 -16.18
C SER A 438 3.90 1.44 -14.92
N ILE A 439 3.11 2.52 -15.00
CA ILE A 439 2.76 3.32 -13.82
C ILE A 439 2.00 2.47 -12.79
N LYS A 440 1.02 1.67 -13.23
CA LYS A 440 0.32 0.71 -12.37
C LYS A 440 1.27 -0.33 -11.77
N ARG A 441 2.28 -0.80 -12.51
CA ARG A 441 3.31 -1.75 -12.04
C ARG A 441 4.21 -1.13 -10.97
N ILE A 442 4.71 0.09 -11.17
CA ILE A 442 5.45 0.87 -10.15
C ILE A 442 4.59 0.97 -8.89
N LYS A 443 3.37 1.47 -9.04
CA LYS A 443 2.41 1.65 -7.94
C LYS A 443 2.10 0.33 -7.22
N LYS A 444 1.97 -0.79 -7.94
CA LYS A 444 1.69 -2.11 -7.38
C LYS A 444 2.88 -2.72 -6.64
N GLN A 445 4.11 -2.49 -7.11
CA GLN A 445 5.32 -2.93 -6.41
C GLN A 445 5.53 -2.12 -5.13
N VAL A 446 5.21 -0.81 -5.12
CA VAL A 446 5.18 0.03 -3.91
C VAL A 446 4.07 -0.41 -2.93
N LYS A 447 2.95 -0.96 -3.41
CA LYS A 447 1.86 -1.51 -2.57
C LYS A 447 2.20 -2.82 -1.85
N ASN A 448 3.41 -3.37 -1.94
CA ASN A 448 3.81 -4.56 -1.20
C ASN A 448 5.04 -4.26 -0.35
N THR A 449 4.93 -3.19 0.44
CA THR A 449 6.02 -2.72 1.30
C THR A 449 6.13 -3.55 2.59
N ILE A 450 7.32 -3.56 3.18
CA ILE A 450 7.60 -4.04 4.55
C ILE A 450 6.67 -3.33 5.55
N ILE A 451 6.29 -2.08 5.30
CA ILE A 451 5.35 -1.31 6.12
C ILE A 451 3.96 -1.91 6.04
N GLU A 452 3.53 -2.29 4.84
CA GLU A 452 2.33 -3.09 4.68
C GLU A 452 2.50 -4.44 5.40
N GLU A 453 3.63 -5.13 5.42
CA GLU A 453 3.79 -6.33 6.27
C GLU A 453 3.75 -6.03 7.79
N HIS A 454 4.29 -4.90 8.24
CA HIS A 454 4.27 -4.47 9.64
C HIS A 454 2.88 -4.00 10.11
N LEU A 455 1.98 -3.63 9.18
CA LEU A 455 0.69 -2.98 9.45
C LEU A 455 -0.53 -3.64 8.79
N ARG A 456 -0.35 -4.55 7.81
CA ARG A 456 -1.37 -5.44 7.21
C ARG A 456 -1.64 -6.57 8.16
N GLU A 457 -2.22 -6.24 9.28
CA GLU A 457 -2.95 -7.24 10.01
C GLU A 457 -4.25 -6.58 10.51
N GLU A 458 -5.38 -7.18 10.14
CA GLU A 458 -6.68 -6.92 10.78
C GLU A 458 -6.61 -7.00 12.32
N ARG A 459 -5.54 -7.62 12.81
CA ARG A 459 -5.10 -7.77 14.18
C ARG A 459 -4.13 -6.63 14.48
N LEU A 460 -4.63 -5.53 15.06
CA LEU A 460 -3.89 -4.39 15.64
C LEU A 460 -2.69 -4.73 16.55
N TRP A 461 -2.40 -6.01 16.77
CA TRP A 461 -1.77 -6.58 17.95
C TRP A 461 -0.70 -7.62 17.64
N ARG A 462 -0.60 -8.08 16.39
CA ARG A 462 0.39 -9.08 15.96
C ARG A 462 1.64 -8.45 15.36
N GLY A 463 1.50 -7.30 14.70
CA GLY A 463 2.63 -6.58 14.14
C GLY A 463 3.58 -6.00 15.17
N ASP A 464 4.76 -5.62 14.71
CA ASP A 464 5.82 -4.91 15.42
C ASP A 464 5.45 -3.45 15.76
N GLY A 465 4.17 -3.14 15.99
CA GLY A 465 3.69 -1.81 16.34
C GLY A 465 4.38 -1.24 17.59
N ALA A 466 4.78 -2.10 18.54
CA ALA A 466 5.59 -1.70 19.68
C ALA A 466 7.04 -1.31 19.29
N ILE A 467 7.62 -1.95 18.27
CA ILE A 467 8.90 -1.57 17.69
C ILE A 467 8.76 -0.23 16.96
N LEU A 468 7.70 -0.06 16.16
CA LEU A 468 7.40 1.21 15.50
C LEU A 468 7.21 2.35 16.51
N GLU A 469 6.42 2.15 17.57
CA GLU A 469 6.24 3.12 18.66
C GLU A 469 7.56 3.43 19.38
N ARG A 470 8.41 2.42 19.61
CA ARG A 470 9.74 2.60 20.20
C ARG A 470 10.65 3.45 19.30
N ASP A 471 10.67 3.15 18.01
CA ASP A 471 11.54 3.80 17.04
C ASP A 471 11.10 5.24 16.79
N ILE A 472 9.77 5.49 16.71
CA ILE A 472 9.20 6.85 16.66
C ILE A 472 9.58 7.65 17.90
N ARG A 473 9.47 7.05 19.09
CA ARG A 473 9.88 7.71 20.34
C ARG A 473 11.38 8.01 20.37
N SER A 474 12.20 7.11 19.85
CA SER A 474 13.64 7.30 19.73
C SER A 474 13.98 8.46 18.80
N GLU A 475 13.35 8.54 17.64
CA GLU A 475 13.54 9.66 16.71
C GLU A 475 12.97 10.99 17.25
N ALA A 476 11.85 10.93 17.99
CA ALA A 476 11.28 12.10 18.65
C ALA A 476 12.23 12.72 19.70
N LYS A 477 12.99 11.90 20.43
CA LYS A 477 14.02 12.40 21.36
C LYS A 477 15.09 13.22 20.62
N LYS A 478 15.58 12.73 19.48
CA LYS A 478 16.55 13.46 18.64
C LYS A 478 15.98 14.79 18.14
N ILE A 479 14.68 14.81 17.79
CA ILE A 479 13.99 16.04 17.38
C ILE A 479 13.91 17.03 18.53
N ILE A 480 13.60 16.58 19.74
CA ILE A 480 13.56 17.42 20.95
C ILE A 480 14.96 18.00 21.26
N GLU A 481 16.01 17.18 21.16
CA GLU A 481 17.41 17.63 21.33
C GLU A 481 17.80 18.67 20.28
N ALA A 482 17.38 18.47 19.02
CA ALA A 482 17.63 19.41 17.93
C ALA A 482 16.92 20.76 18.15
N ILE A 483 15.63 20.74 18.55
CA ILE A 483 14.87 21.96 18.88
C ILE A 483 15.47 22.65 20.12
N SER A 484 15.93 21.89 21.12
CA SER A 484 16.59 22.47 22.29
C SER A 484 17.87 23.23 21.90
N SER A 485 18.57 22.73 20.88
CA SER A 485 19.77 23.36 20.34
C SER A 485 19.49 24.61 19.50
N SER A 486 18.27 24.78 18.96
CA SER A 486 17.85 26.01 18.25
C SER A 486 17.45 27.14 19.20
N ASN A 487 17.38 26.87 20.51
CA ASN A 487 16.92 27.79 21.55
C ASN A 487 15.41 28.13 21.48
N ASP A 488 14.63 27.39 20.69
CA ASP A 488 13.17 27.54 20.56
C ASP A 488 12.43 26.66 21.58
N LEU A 489 12.73 26.81 22.87
CA LEU A 489 12.19 25.96 23.93
C LEU A 489 10.66 26.01 24.04
N GLU A 490 10.00 27.07 23.57
CA GLU A 490 8.53 27.17 23.48
C GLU A 490 7.90 26.14 22.53
N LEU A 491 8.71 25.50 21.69
CA LEU A 491 8.28 24.42 20.80
C LEU A 491 8.24 23.06 21.49
N ILE A 492 8.87 22.94 22.66
CA ILE A 492 8.93 21.73 23.49
C ILE A 492 8.14 22.01 24.77
N ASP A 493 7.16 21.17 25.07
CA ASP A 493 6.47 21.28 26.35
C ASP A 493 7.41 20.92 27.51
N GLN A 494 7.20 21.52 28.68
CA GLN A 494 8.03 21.39 29.91
C GLN A 494 8.14 19.97 30.49
N PHE A 495 7.65 18.95 29.80
CA PHE A 495 7.64 17.56 30.25
C PHE A 495 8.85 16.79 29.69
N ASP A 496 9.68 16.26 30.59
CA ASP A 496 11.01 15.70 30.29
C ASP A 496 11.02 14.51 29.31
N THR A 497 9.94 13.73 29.17
CA THR A 497 9.95 12.51 28.34
C THR A 497 8.61 12.10 27.73
N ILE A 498 8.65 11.58 26.49
CA ILE A 498 7.53 10.91 25.84
C ILE A 498 7.40 9.48 26.42
N GLY A 499 6.50 9.31 27.40
CA GLY A 499 6.24 8.04 28.09
C GLY A 499 5.52 6.98 27.23
N PRO A 500 5.62 5.67 27.56
CA PRO A 500 5.08 4.57 26.75
C PRO A 500 3.57 4.62 26.53
N ASP A 501 2.83 5.34 27.37
CA ASP A 501 1.39 5.56 27.25
C ASP A 501 1.00 6.79 26.42
N CYS A 502 1.97 7.63 26.02
CA CYS A 502 1.75 8.89 25.31
C CYS A 502 1.74 8.74 23.78
N LEU A 503 2.08 7.57 23.25
CA LEU A 503 2.23 7.31 21.80
C LEU A 503 1.63 5.96 21.45
N ILE A 504 0.80 5.93 20.41
CA ILE A 504 0.11 4.72 19.96
C ILE A 504 0.12 4.67 18.44
N ALA A 505 0.61 3.57 17.88
CA ALA A 505 0.49 3.27 16.46
C ALA A 505 -0.70 2.33 16.21
N VAL A 506 -1.50 2.63 15.19
CA VAL A 506 -2.71 1.90 14.82
C VAL A 506 -2.63 1.53 13.35
N GLY A 507 -2.64 0.23 13.04
CA GLY A 507 -2.79 -0.30 11.68
C GLY A 507 -4.25 -0.57 11.30
N ASN A 508 -4.60 -0.33 10.05
CA ASN A 508 -5.93 -0.50 9.49
C ASN A 508 -5.95 -1.34 8.20
N ALA A 509 -4.80 -1.89 7.78
CA ALA A 509 -4.74 -2.69 6.56
C ALA A 509 -5.34 -4.09 6.78
N HIS A 510 -6.24 -4.48 5.89
CA HIS A 510 -6.97 -5.75 5.94
C HIS A 510 -6.20 -6.82 5.17
N GLU A 511 -6.12 -8.04 5.70
CA GLU A 511 -5.64 -9.18 4.91
C GLU A 511 -6.68 -9.48 3.81
N LYS A 512 -6.23 -9.97 2.64
CA LYS A 512 -7.08 -10.30 1.48
C LYS A 512 -8.38 -10.96 1.93
N GLN A 513 -9.52 -10.27 1.82
CA GLN A 513 -10.81 -10.94 2.01
C GLN A 513 -10.93 -12.03 0.95
N LYS A 514 -11.42 -13.22 1.35
CA LYS A 514 -11.82 -14.24 0.39
C LYS A 514 -12.94 -13.63 -0.45
N ASN A 515 -12.75 -13.61 -1.77
CA ASN A 515 -13.83 -13.30 -2.69
C ASN A 515 -14.89 -14.40 -2.56
N HIS A 516 -15.94 -14.13 -1.81
CA HIS A 516 -17.11 -14.98 -1.81
C HIS A 516 -17.95 -14.61 -3.02
N ASN A 517 -18.28 -15.61 -3.84
CA ASN A 517 -19.10 -15.45 -5.03
C ASN A 517 -20.48 -16.05 -4.71
N PRO A 518 -21.51 -15.24 -4.36
CA PRO A 518 -22.86 -15.75 -4.23
C PRO A 518 -23.31 -16.47 -5.51
N ILE A 519 -24.09 -17.53 -5.34
CA ILE A 519 -24.66 -18.30 -6.46
C ILE A 519 -25.99 -17.68 -6.85
N ILE A 520 -26.11 -17.33 -8.13
CA ILE A 520 -27.28 -16.69 -8.70
C ILE A 520 -28.05 -17.67 -9.55
N CYS A 521 -29.37 -17.74 -9.36
CA CYS A 521 -30.26 -18.51 -10.21
C CYS A 521 -30.99 -17.54 -11.16
N GLN A 522 -30.80 -17.71 -12.47
CA GLN A 522 -31.55 -16.98 -13.50
C GLN A 522 -32.20 -17.99 -14.45
N ASN A 523 -33.53 -18.01 -14.46
CA ASN A 523 -34.32 -19.03 -15.15
C ASN A 523 -33.85 -20.43 -14.73
N ASP A 524 -33.09 -21.09 -15.61
CA ASP A 524 -32.59 -22.46 -15.50
C ASP A 524 -31.06 -22.57 -15.42
N HIS A 525 -30.36 -21.45 -15.20
CA HIS A 525 -28.91 -21.41 -15.13
C HIS A 525 -28.41 -20.95 -13.76
N LEU A 526 -27.32 -21.59 -13.30
CA LEU A 526 -26.55 -21.17 -12.14
C LEU A 526 -25.36 -20.33 -12.59
N LEU A 527 -25.20 -19.18 -11.95
CA LEU A 527 -24.23 -18.16 -12.32
C LEU A 527 -23.52 -17.64 -11.07
N THR A 528 -22.44 -16.88 -11.27
CA THR A 528 -21.75 -16.20 -10.16
C THR A 528 -21.92 -14.69 -10.24
N VAL A 529 -21.89 -14.00 -9.10
CA VAL A 529 -22.01 -12.51 -9.05
C VAL A 529 -20.92 -11.78 -9.86
N ARG A 530 -19.80 -12.43 -10.18
CA ARG A 530 -18.73 -11.85 -11.00
C ARG A 530 -19.17 -11.53 -12.42
N ASP A 531 -20.21 -12.18 -12.90
CA ASP A 531 -20.68 -12.05 -14.27
C ASP A 531 -21.62 -10.84 -14.45
N TYR A 532 -22.02 -10.18 -13.34
CA TYR A 532 -23.09 -9.16 -13.35
C TYR A 532 -22.76 -7.87 -12.60
N SER A 533 -21.78 -7.86 -11.70
CA SER A 533 -21.52 -6.70 -10.83
C SER A 533 -20.10 -6.16 -10.94
N ASN A 534 -19.98 -4.84 -10.79
CA ASN A 534 -18.70 -4.17 -10.56
C ASN A 534 -18.24 -4.31 -9.10
N ALA A 535 -18.74 -5.30 -8.35
CA ALA A 535 -18.37 -5.54 -6.95
C ALA A 535 -16.84 -5.65 -6.77
N ARG A 536 -16.13 -6.15 -7.79
CA ARG A 536 -14.66 -6.13 -7.84
C ARG A 536 -14.09 -4.71 -7.87
N GLU A 537 -14.63 -3.83 -8.69
CA GLU A 537 -14.19 -2.43 -8.80
C GLU A 537 -14.54 -1.62 -7.54
N GLN A 538 -15.69 -1.89 -6.92
CA GLN A 538 -16.08 -1.28 -5.64
C GLN A 538 -15.22 -1.79 -4.48
N GLN A 539 -14.88 -3.09 -4.46
CA GLN A 539 -13.94 -3.65 -3.50
C GLN A 539 -12.53 -3.11 -3.73
N ASP A 540 -12.09 -2.95 -4.98
CA ASP A 540 -10.82 -2.33 -5.33
C ASP A 540 -10.81 -0.82 -4.96
N ALA A 541 -11.94 -0.11 -5.08
CA ALA A 541 -12.10 1.27 -4.61
C ALA A 541 -12.10 1.37 -3.06
N PHE A 542 -12.70 0.39 -2.38
CA PHE A 542 -12.61 0.22 -0.93
C PHE A 542 -11.16 -0.01 -0.48
N GLU A 543 -10.39 -0.85 -1.17
CA GLU A 543 -8.96 -1.04 -0.92
C GLU A 543 -8.14 0.25 -1.18
N LEU A 544 -8.58 1.10 -2.11
CA LEU A 544 -7.92 2.38 -2.41
C LEU A 544 -8.09 3.44 -1.32
N LEU A 545 -9.20 3.39 -0.57
CA LEU A 545 -9.58 4.36 0.46
C LEU A 545 -9.10 3.99 1.87
N LYS A 546 -8.55 2.79 2.07
CA LYS A 546 -7.99 2.39 3.38
C LYS A 546 -6.79 3.26 3.71
N GLU A 547 -6.82 3.95 4.84
CA GLU A 547 -5.56 4.40 5.46
C GLU A 547 -4.78 3.15 5.91
N ILE A 548 -3.46 3.08 5.70
CA ILE A 548 -2.63 1.96 6.24
C ILE A 548 -2.67 2.04 7.75
N GLY A 549 -2.67 3.25 8.30
CA GLY A 549 -2.69 3.47 9.74
C GLY A 549 -2.51 4.92 10.17
N PHE A 550 -2.43 5.07 11.49
CA PHE A 550 -2.27 6.35 12.17
C PHE A 550 -1.26 6.24 13.30
N VAL A 551 -0.57 7.34 13.58
CA VAL A 551 0.18 7.52 14.82
C VAL A 551 -0.54 8.56 15.65
N LEU A 552 -0.90 8.20 16.88
CA LEU A 552 -1.56 9.08 17.84
C LEU A 552 -0.64 9.38 19.01
N CYS A 553 -0.68 10.60 19.50
CA CYS A 553 0.01 10.99 20.74
C CYS A 553 -0.76 12.05 21.52
N ASP A 554 -0.30 12.36 22.73
CA ASP A 554 -0.84 13.49 23.50
C ASP A 554 -0.64 14.81 22.74
N GLU A 555 -1.59 15.73 22.90
CA GLU A 555 -1.73 16.95 22.07
C GLU A 555 -0.42 17.72 21.91
N GLN A 556 0.31 17.90 23.01
CA GLN A 556 1.58 18.60 23.07
C GLN A 556 2.69 18.02 22.17
N TRP A 557 2.67 16.71 21.91
CA TRP A 557 3.72 16.03 21.16
C TRP A 557 3.41 15.90 19.67
N ARG A 558 2.24 16.35 19.20
CA ARG A 558 1.77 16.04 17.84
C ARG A 558 2.70 16.51 16.73
N ALA A 559 3.26 17.73 16.85
CA ALA A 559 4.17 18.26 15.82
C ALA A 559 5.53 17.54 15.80
N VAL A 560 6.07 17.21 16.98
CA VAL A 560 7.31 16.41 17.10
C VAL A 560 7.11 15.01 16.55
N ILE A 561 6.01 14.35 16.93
CA ILE A 561 5.67 13.00 16.50
C ILE A 561 5.35 12.94 15.00
N PHE A 562 4.80 14.01 14.41
CA PHE A 562 4.61 14.10 12.96
C PHE A 562 5.93 13.86 12.21
N PHE A 563 6.99 14.60 12.56
CA PHE A 563 8.31 14.44 11.93
C PHE A 563 8.97 13.11 12.30
N ALA A 564 8.88 12.68 13.55
CA ALA A 564 9.44 11.40 13.99
C ALA A 564 8.81 10.21 13.23
N ALA A 565 7.48 10.17 13.13
CA ALA A 565 6.73 9.16 12.39
C ALA A 565 7.10 9.17 10.91
N ARG A 566 7.19 10.36 10.30
CA ARG A 566 7.60 10.53 8.91
C ARG A 566 8.99 9.93 8.64
N VAL A 567 9.97 10.21 9.50
CA VAL A 567 11.34 9.70 9.36
C VAL A 567 11.41 8.19 9.56
N VAL A 568 10.74 7.67 10.58
CA VAL A 568 10.79 6.23 10.91
C VAL A 568 10.10 5.41 9.83
N LEU A 569 8.88 5.78 9.43
CA LEU A 569 8.15 5.06 8.39
C LEU A 569 8.91 5.06 7.05
N ALA A 570 9.54 6.17 6.68
CA ALA A 570 10.35 6.23 5.47
C ALA A 570 11.61 5.34 5.48
N ARG A 571 12.10 4.94 6.66
CA ARG A 571 13.30 4.07 6.80
C ARG A 571 12.99 2.58 6.87
N MET A 572 11.71 2.20 7.02
CA MET A 572 11.33 0.79 7.22
C MET A 572 11.58 -0.09 5.99
N GLU A 573 11.80 0.49 4.81
CA GLU A 573 12.10 -0.26 3.60
C GLU A 573 13.07 0.50 2.70
N ASN A 574 14.19 -0.15 2.36
CA ASN A 574 15.16 0.32 1.39
C ASN A 574 15.62 -0.89 0.56
N LYS A 575 14.84 -1.30 -0.44
CA LYS A 575 15.23 -2.36 -1.38
C LYS A 575 15.38 -1.77 -2.78
N ILE A 576 16.44 -2.17 -3.48
CA ILE A 576 16.63 -1.80 -4.89
C ILE A 576 16.22 -2.97 -5.76
N GLY A 577 15.23 -2.75 -6.62
CA GLY A 577 14.76 -3.70 -7.64
C GLY A 577 14.89 -3.13 -9.05
N ASN A 578 14.65 -3.96 -10.06
CA ASN A 578 14.56 -3.51 -11.45
C ASN A 578 13.09 -3.46 -11.89
N ILE A 579 12.75 -2.44 -12.65
CA ILE A 579 11.41 -2.27 -13.23
C ILE A 579 11.49 -1.86 -14.69
N ASP A 580 10.62 -2.45 -15.49
CA ASP A 580 10.51 -2.18 -16.91
C ASP A 580 9.53 -1.03 -17.15
N LEU A 581 10.04 0.04 -17.77
CA LEU A 581 9.24 1.16 -18.24
C LEU A 581 8.92 0.94 -19.72
N GLU A 582 7.62 0.86 -20.02
CA GLU A 582 7.09 0.79 -21.37
C GLU A 582 6.77 2.19 -21.86
N PHE A 583 7.28 2.56 -23.03
CA PHE A 583 7.07 3.87 -23.66
C PHE A 583 6.33 3.71 -24.99
N LYS A 584 5.26 4.51 -25.18
CA LYS A 584 4.50 4.56 -26.43
C LYS A 584 5.24 5.42 -27.46
N ILE A 585 5.55 4.87 -28.62
CA ILE A 585 6.23 5.56 -29.74
C ILE A 585 5.27 5.75 -30.93
N GLY A 586 4.03 5.29 -30.81
CA GLY A 586 2.96 5.38 -31.79
C GLY A 586 1.77 4.49 -31.37
N PRO A 587 0.75 4.34 -32.23
CA PRO A 587 -0.45 3.56 -31.90
C PRO A 587 -0.17 2.07 -31.64
N GLU A 588 0.85 1.48 -32.28
CA GLU A 588 1.14 0.03 -32.16
C GLU A 588 2.56 -0.31 -31.67
N LYS A 589 3.42 0.69 -31.43
CA LYS A 589 4.83 0.45 -31.09
C LYS A 589 5.15 0.90 -29.66
N THR A 590 5.62 -0.04 -28.85
CA THR A 590 6.09 0.18 -27.49
C THR A 590 7.56 -0.22 -27.40
N ILE A 591 8.37 0.56 -26.70
CA ILE A 591 9.74 0.18 -26.32
C ILE A 591 9.82 0.01 -24.82
N VAL A 592 10.62 -0.96 -24.39
CA VAL A 592 10.83 -1.29 -22.99
C VAL A 592 12.27 -0.95 -22.61
N ASP A 593 12.42 -0.09 -21.61
CA ASP A 593 13.71 0.22 -20.99
C ASP A 593 13.63 -0.17 -19.49
N THR A 594 14.65 -0.88 -18.99
CA THR A 594 14.71 -1.28 -17.56
C THR A 594 15.44 -0.21 -16.75
N VAL A 595 14.82 0.23 -15.65
CA VAL A 595 15.39 1.18 -14.69
C VAL A 595 15.42 0.57 -13.28
N ARG A 596 16.11 1.24 -12.34
CA ARG A 596 16.16 0.81 -10.94
C ARG A 596 15.04 1.48 -10.14
N GLN A 597 14.42 0.72 -9.25
CA GLN A 597 13.46 1.21 -8.27
C GLN A 597 14.03 1.04 -6.87
N TYR A 598 13.97 2.09 -6.08
CA TYR A 598 14.28 2.11 -4.66
C TYR A 598 12.96 2.18 -3.91
N THR A 599 12.48 1.07 -3.35
CA THR A 599 11.21 1.12 -2.62
C THR A 599 11.39 1.91 -1.33
N ARG A 600 10.71 3.07 -1.25
CA ARG A 600 10.54 3.82 0.00
C ARG A 600 9.12 4.33 0.14
N PHE A 601 8.58 4.21 1.35
CA PHE A 601 7.31 4.82 1.68
C PHE A 601 7.48 6.24 2.20
N LEU A 602 7.17 7.22 1.35
CA LEU A 602 7.10 8.63 1.71
C LEU A 602 5.65 9.10 1.60
N PRO A 603 4.89 9.18 2.70
CA PRO A 603 3.56 9.78 2.68
C PRO A 603 3.65 11.25 2.26
N ASP A 604 2.62 11.72 1.56
CA ASP A 604 2.53 13.12 1.15
C ASP A 604 2.49 14.06 2.38
N TYR A 605 3.39 15.05 2.41
CA TYR A 605 3.57 15.93 3.56
C TYR A 605 2.28 16.72 3.87
N THR A 606 1.71 17.36 2.86
CA THR A 606 0.51 18.21 2.97
C THR A 606 -0.72 17.40 3.37
N THR A 607 -0.94 16.26 2.72
CA THR A 607 -2.05 15.35 3.02
C THR A 607 -1.95 14.79 4.44
N SER A 608 -0.72 14.49 4.90
CA SER A 608 -0.49 14.02 6.27
C SER A 608 -0.84 15.10 7.30
N ILE A 609 -0.55 16.38 7.04
CA ILE A 609 -0.97 17.50 7.89
C ILE A 609 -2.50 17.62 7.90
N LEU A 610 -3.14 17.66 6.73
CA LEU A 610 -4.59 17.76 6.61
C LEU A 610 -5.31 16.63 7.35
N ARG A 611 -4.86 15.38 7.17
CA ARG A 611 -5.48 14.21 7.79
C ARG A 611 -5.16 14.04 9.27
N SER A 612 -3.99 14.52 9.72
CA SER A 612 -3.62 14.55 11.14
C SER A 612 -4.41 15.60 11.92
N GLY A 613 -4.82 16.69 11.26
CA GLY A 613 -5.46 17.84 11.90
C GLY A 613 -4.51 18.59 12.83
N VAL A 614 -3.18 18.44 12.65
CA VAL A 614 -2.18 19.22 13.39
C VAL A 614 -2.13 20.61 12.77
N SER A 615 -1.97 21.65 13.60
CA SER A 615 -1.84 23.02 13.11
C SER A 615 -0.65 23.13 12.14
N GLY A 616 -0.93 23.50 10.89
CA GLY A 616 0.12 23.73 9.89
C GLY A 616 1.12 24.81 10.33
N THR A 617 0.67 25.80 11.09
CA THR A 617 1.55 26.81 11.69
C THR A 617 2.52 26.20 12.69
N ARG A 618 2.05 25.31 13.59
CA ARG A 618 2.91 24.64 14.56
C ARG A 618 3.89 23.68 13.87
N ILE A 619 3.45 22.97 12.83
CA ILE A 619 4.32 22.13 12.00
C ILE A 619 5.43 22.99 11.37
N ARG A 620 5.11 24.14 10.78
CA ARG A 620 6.10 25.05 10.20
C ARG A 620 7.06 25.63 11.23
N GLN A 621 6.60 25.98 12.43
CA GLN A 621 7.48 26.42 13.52
C GLN A 621 8.51 25.35 13.90
N VAL A 622 8.05 24.10 14.12
CA VAL A 622 8.94 22.97 14.40
C VAL A 622 9.87 22.69 13.22
N HIS A 623 9.36 22.77 12.00
CA HIS A 623 10.17 22.64 10.78
C HIS A 623 11.29 23.69 10.73
N SER A 624 10.98 24.97 10.97
CA SER A 624 11.97 26.06 10.97
C SER A 624 13.04 25.88 12.05
N ALA A 625 12.65 25.50 13.27
CA ALA A 625 13.60 25.21 14.35
C ALA A 625 14.56 24.07 13.95
N LEU A 626 14.03 22.96 13.42
CA LEU A 626 14.82 21.83 12.93
C LEU A 626 15.72 22.22 11.74
N ALA A 627 15.24 23.05 10.82
CA ALA A 627 16.02 23.54 9.70
C ALA A 627 17.20 24.40 10.14
N SER A 628 17.02 25.25 11.18
CA SER A 628 18.05 26.16 11.68
C SER A 628 19.30 25.46 12.23
N VAL A 629 19.13 24.22 12.73
CA VAL A 629 20.21 23.39 13.28
C VAL A 629 20.68 22.29 12.29
N GLY A 630 20.24 22.36 11.03
CA GLY A 630 20.64 21.40 9.99
C GLY A 630 20.09 19.98 10.19
N TYR A 631 19.00 19.80 10.95
CA TYR A 631 18.42 18.46 11.19
C TYR A 631 18.00 17.75 9.89
N PHE A 632 17.67 18.49 8.84
CA PHE A 632 17.23 17.93 7.56
C PHE A 632 18.36 17.71 6.55
N ASP A 633 19.60 18.10 6.85
CA ASP A 633 20.71 18.09 5.89
C ASP A 633 21.01 16.69 5.32
N ASP A 634 20.86 15.64 6.14
CA ASP A 634 21.03 14.24 5.75
C ASP A 634 19.73 13.53 5.35
N LYS A 635 18.59 14.21 5.48
CA LYS A 635 17.23 13.67 5.27
C LYS A 635 16.29 14.69 4.64
N CYS A 636 16.72 15.30 3.54
CA CYS A 636 15.99 16.37 2.85
C CYS A 636 14.54 16.00 2.48
N TRP A 637 14.28 14.72 2.20
CA TRP A 637 12.95 14.15 1.91
C TRP A 637 11.97 14.22 3.10
N ALA A 638 12.46 14.34 4.33
CA ALA A 638 11.65 14.44 5.55
C ALA A 638 11.13 15.87 5.77
N ALA A 639 11.80 16.87 5.19
CA ALA A 639 11.40 18.27 5.26
C ALA A 639 10.13 18.56 4.45
N GLU A 640 9.59 19.77 4.62
CA GLU A 640 8.56 20.32 3.73
C GLU A 640 9.11 20.34 2.29
N PRO A 641 8.39 19.80 1.30
CA PRO A 641 8.79 19.89 -0.10
C PRO A 641 8.89 21.33 -0.58
N PHE A 642 9.72 21.59 -1.57
CA PHE A 642 9.73 22.88 -2.26
C PHE A 642 8.39 23.11 -2.96
N ASP A 643 7.88 24.34 -2.93
CA ASP A 643 6.58 24.69 -3.47
C ASP A 643 6.61 24.72 -5.01
N ASP A 644 5.80 23.86 -5.64
CA ASP A 644 5.67 23.77 -7.10
C ASP A 644 4.92 24.96 -7.71
N SER A 645 4.20 25.73 -6.87
CA SER A 645 3.53 26.98 -7.26
C SER A 645 4.40 28.23 -7.07
N SER A 646 5.62 28.08 -6.55
CA SER A 646 6.54 29.20 -6.37
C SER A 646 6.96 29.81 -7.72
N GLU A 647 7.15 31.13 -7.73
CA GLU A 647 7.60 31.86 -8.92
C GLU A 647 8.93 31.30 -9.47
N ALA A 648 9.86 30.91 -8.58
CA ALA A 648 11.12 30.30 -8.96
C ALA A 648 10.93 28.97 -9.71
N ALA A 649 10.07 28.07 -9.21
CA ALA A 649 9.81 26.79 -9.87
C ALA A 649 9.18 26.98 -11.25
N ILE A 650 8.22 27.90 -11.37
CA ILE A 650 7.54 28.23 -12.63
C ILE A 650 8.52 28.83 -13.65
N GLN A 651 9.37 29.77 -13.23
CA GLN A 651 10.34 30.41 -14.12
C GLN A 651 11.41 29.44 -14.59
N ILE A 652 11.95 28.60 -13.69
CA ILE A 652 12.94 27.56 -14.07
C ILE A 652 12.32 26.59 -15.07
N ALA A 653 11.08 26.12 -14.81
CA ALA A 653 10.38 25.23 -15.72
C ALA A 653 10.17 25.87 -17.10
N ARG A 654 9.74 27.14 -17.16
CA ARG A 654 9.59 27.87 -18.43
C ARG A 654 10.92 28.01 -19.20
N ARG A 655 12.04 28.26 -18.51
CA ARG A 655 13.36 28.31 -19.17
C ARG A 655 13.79 26.96 -19.75
N LEU A 656 13.36 25.87 -19.13
CA LEU A 656 13.69 24.50 -19.52
C LEU A 656 12.57 23.81 -20.29
N GLU A 657 11.49 24.51 -20.62
CA GLU A 657 10.31 23.93 -21.29
C GLU A 657 10.65 23.35 -22.66
N LYS A 658 11.60 23.98 -23.35
CA LYS A 658 12.10 23.50 -24.66
C LYS A 658 13.00 22.26 -24.52
N PHE A 659 13.53 21.96 -23.33
CA PHE A 659 14.31 20.74 -23.13
C PHE A 659 13.42 19.52 -23.33
N ASN A 660 13.59 18.85 -24.46
CA ASN A 660 12.90 17.62 -24.81
C ASN A 660 13.93 16.49 -24.73
N GLY A 661 14.16 16.04 -23.50
CA GLY A 661 15.13 15.00 -23.19
C GLY A 661 14.66 13.62 -23.69
N VAL A 662 15.09 12.57 -23.02
CA VAL A 662 14.96 11.21 -23.55
C VAL A 662 13.62 10.57 -23.20
N ARG A 663 13.03 9.92 -24.21
CA ARG A 663 11.70 9.27 -24.13
C ARG A 663 10.57 10.24 -23.71
N GLY A 664 10.72 11.53 -24.03
CA GLY A 664 9.76 12.58 -23.68
C GLY A 664 10.00 13.23 -22.32
N TRP A 665 11.21 13.11 -21.76
CA TRP A 665 11.57 13.77 -20.51
C TRP A 665 11.27 15.27 -20.56
N SER A 666 10.34 15.73 -19.72
CA SER A 666 9.90 17.12 -19.68
C SER A 666 10.19 17.77 -18.32
N VAL A 667 10.49 19.07 -18.35
CA VAL A 667 10.69 19.86 -17.14
C VAL A 667 9.41 20.64 -16.83
N THR A 668 8.81 20.36 -15.68
CA THR A 668 7.58 21.00 -15.19
C THR A 668 7.86 21.67 -13.84
N PRO A 669 6.99 22.58 -13.36
CA PRO A 669 7.15 23.17 -12.03
C PRO A 669 7.26 22.10 -10.93
N LYS A 670 6.53 20.99 -11.07
CA LYS A 670 6.60 19.86 -10.13
C LYS A 670 7.93 19.11 -10.19
N SER A 671 8.50 18.91 -11.38
CA SER A 671 9.81 18.25 -11.49
C SER A 671 10.94 19.14 -10.96
N VAL A 672 10.82 20.47 -11.13
CA VAL A 672 11.73 21.45 -10.51
C VAL A 672 11.60 21.41 -8.98
N ALA A 673 10.39 21.44 -8.44
CA ALA A 673 10.15 21.34 -7.01
C ALA A 673 10.67 20.01 -6.42
N ALA A 674 10.45 18.89 -7.10
CA ALA A 674 11.00 17.58 -6.73
C ALA A 674 12.54 17.58 -6.75
N TYR A 675 13.15 18.21 -7.76
CA TYR A 675 14.60 18.37 -7.85
C TYR A 675 15.16 19.19 -6.69
N LEU A 676 14.61 20.38 -6.43
CA LEU A 676 15.04 21.27 -5.35
C LEU A 676 14.81 20.66 -3.96
N SER A 677 13.80 19.81 -3.80
CA SER A 677 13.52 19.12 -2.53
C SER A 677 14.61 18.12 -2.12
N GLN A 678 15.48 17.70 -3.05
CA GLN A 678 16.64 16.84 -2.77
C GLN A 678 17.83 17.58 -2.15
N PHE A 679 17.76 18.91 -2.02
CA PHE A 679 18.80 19.75 -1.44
C PHE A 679 18.50 20.09 0.03
N PRO A 680 19.54 20.25 0.87
CA PRO A 680 19.41 20.86 2.19
C PRO A 680 18.67 22.19 2.11
N ILE A 681 17.82 22.47 3.10
CA ILE A 681 16.84 23.57 3.05
C ILE A 681 17.52 24.91 2.75
N ASP A 682 18.65 25.17 3.40
CA ASP A 682 19.43 26.39 3.25
C ASP A 682 20.13 26.54 1.88
N LEU A 683 20.21 25.46 1.10
CA LEU A 683 20.80 25.45 -0.24
C LEU A 683 19.76 25.52 -1.36
N ARG A 684 18.47 25.35 -1.06
CA ARG A 684 17.39 25.29 -2.07
C ARG A 684 17.29 26.59 -2.87
N ASP A 685 17.22 27.73 -2.19
CA ASP A 685 17.13 29.04 -2.86
C ASP A 685 18.39 29.34 -3.66
N ALA A 686 19.57 29.05 -3.10
CA ALA A 686 20.83 29.21 -3.82
C ALA A 686 20.89 28.36 -5.10
N MET A 687 20.32 27.16 -5.09
CA MET A 687 20.23 26.31 -6.27
C MET A 687 19.18 26.82 -7.25
N ALA A 688 18.02 27.26 -6.77
CA ALA A 688 16.97 27.86 -7.60
C ALA A 688 17.49 29.11 -8.34
N ASP A 689 18.15 30.03 -7.62
CA ASP A 689 18.83 31.21 -8.19
C ASP A 689 19.84 30.81 -9.27
N SER A 690 20.64 29.77 -9.00
CA SER A 690 21.62 29.27 -9.96
C SER A 690 20.92 28.76 -11.22
N LEU A 691 19.87 27.95 -11.09
CA LEU A 691 19.10 27.41 -12.21
C LEU A 691 18.44 28.49 -13.07
N LEU A 692 18.05 29.63 -12.52
CA LEU A 692 17.55 30.77 -13.32
C LEU A 692 18.62 31.34 -14.27
N ALA A 693 19.91 31.16 -13.94
CA ALA A 693 21.04 31.54 -14.78
C ALA A 693 21.46 30.45 -15.79
N ILE A 694 20.73 29.33 -15.89
CA ILE A 694 21.06 28.28 -16.86
C ILE A 694 20.99 28.82 -18.29
N THR A 695 22.02 28.47 -19.07
CA THR A 695 22.05 28.75 -20.51
C THR A 695 21.47 27.54 -21.24
N VAL A 696 20.36 27.75 -21.97
CA VAL A 696 19.70 26.70 -22.76
C VAL A 696 19.86 27.05 -24.24
N PHE A 697 20.44 26.14 -25.00
CA PHE A 697 20.52 26.24 -26.46
C PHE A 697 19.33 25.52 -27.07
N ASP A 698 18.28 26.28 -27.35
CA ASP A 698 17.17 25.82 -28.17
C ASP A 698 17.56 25.82 -29.66
N ALA A 699 16.65 25.35 -30.51
CA ALA A 699 16.91 25.24 -31.95
C ALA A 699 17.30 26.59 -32.58
N ASP A 700 16.65 27.69 -32.16
CA ASP A 700 16.89 29.02 -32.70
C ASP A 700 18.28 29.54 -32.27
N ALA A 701 18.66 29.33 -31.00
CA ALA A 701 19.97 29.68 -30.48
C ALA A 701 21.10 28.85 -31.11
N ILE A 702 20.84 27.57 -31.44
CA ILE A 702 21.79 26.69 -32.15
C ILE A 702 22.09 27.26 -33.54
N VAL A 703 21.05 27.60 -34.31
CA VAL A 703 21.20 28.17 -35.66
C VAL A 703 21.86 29.53 -35.60
N ALA A 704 21.38 30.43 -34.75
CA ALA A 704 21.96 31.77 -34.57
C ALA A 704 23.43 31.75 -34.11
N GLY A 705 23.83 30.70 -33.39
CA GLY A 705 25.21 30.52 -32.94
C GLY A 705 26.15 29.95 -34.01
N ILE A 706 25.67 29.01 -34.83
CA ILE A 706 26.48 28.34 -35.86
C ILE A 706 26.54 29.14 -37.15
N GLN A 707 25.44 29.77 -37.56
CA GLN A 707 25.32 30.49 -38.84
C GLN A 707 26.44 31.52 -39.06
N PRO A 708 26.79 32.41 -38.10
CA PRO A 708 27.87 33.37 -38.31
C PRO A 708 29.25 32.72 -38.49
N ILE A 709 29.46 31.52 -37.93
CA ILE A 709 30.71 30.78 -38.06
C ILE A 709 30.81 30.15 -39.46
N LEU A 710 29.68 29.71 -40.02
CA LEU A 710 29.58 29.21 -41.39
C LEU A 710 29.80 30.33 -42.41
N GLU A 711 29.15 31.49 -42.22
CA GLU A 711 29.30 32.66 -43.10
C GLU A 711 30.74 33.20 -43.11
N GLY A 712 31.45 33.09 -41.97
CA GLY A 712 32.86 33.48 -41.84
C GLY A 712 33.89 32.51 -42.45
N LEU A 713 33.47 31.49 -43.22
CA LEU A 713 34.39 30.60 -43.94
C LEU A 713 34.80 31.11 -45.33
N GLU A 714 34.23 32.23 -45.82
CA GLU A 714 34.57 32.94 -47.07
C GLU A 714 34.38 32.15 -48.39
N THR A 715 34.06 30.84 -48.34
CA THR A 715 33.76 29.96 -49.50
C THR A 715 32.50 29.13 -49.27
N GLY A 716 31.99 28.44 -50.31
CA GLY A 716 30.94 27.42 -50.17
C GLY A 716 31.37 26.25 -49.28
N ALA A 717 30.43 25.47 -48.74
CA ALA A 717 30.76 24.37 -47.82
C ALA A 717 29.77 23.20 -47.89
N ASP A 718 30.27 21.97 -47.77
CA ASP A 718 29.45 20.77 -47.56
C ASP A 718 29.27 20.54 -46.05
N VAL A 719 28.08 20.85 -45.54
CA VAL A 719 27.73 20.71 -44.11
C VAL A 719 27.20 19.31 -43.84
N VAL A 720 27.82 18.59 -42.91
CA VAL A 720 27.53 17.17 -42.62
C VAL A 720 27.30 16.96 -41.12
N ALA A 721 26.35 16.10 -40.76
CA ALA A 721 26.18 15.66 -39.39
C ALA A 721 27.44 14.92 -38.86
N PHE A 722 27.94 15.31 -37.69
CA PHE A 722 29.12 14.68 -37.10
C PHE A 722 28.80 13.43 -36.25
N SER A 723 27.55 13.26 -35.85
CA SER A 723 27.07 12.10 -35.10
C SER A 723 25.65 11.73 -35.52
N ALA A 724 25.30 10.45 -35.38
CA ALA A 724 23.99 9.92 -35.78
C ALA A 724 22.82 10.41 -34.88
N THR A 725 23.13 11.11 -33.79
CA THR A 725 22.14 11.60 -32.82
C THR A 725 22.08 13.13 -32.83
N SER A 726 22.84 13.81 -31.98
CA SER A 726 22.83 15.27 -31.84
C SER A 726 23.29 15.98 -33.11
N GLY A 727 24.34 15.48 -33.78
CA GLY A 727 24.84 16.05 -35.02
C GLY A 727 23.82 15.99 -36.15
N TYR A 728 23.07 14.89 -36.25
CA TYR A 728 21.97 14.78 -37.21
C TYR A 728 20.87 15.81 -36.95
N GLN A 729 20.49 16.04 -35.69
CA GLN A 729 19.49 17.04 -35.33
C GLN A 729 19.95 18.46 -35.69
N VAL A 730 21.19 18.81 -35.34
CA VAL A 730 21.79 20.12 -35.67
C VAL A 730 21.87 20.29 -37.19
N HIS A 731 22.35 19.28 -37.91
CA HIS A 731 22.39 19.30 -39.37
C HIS A 731 21.00 19.47 -40.00
N ALA A 732 19.99 18.74 -39.51
CA ALA A 732 18.62 18.86 -40.00
C ALA A 732 18.02 20.24 -39.75
N MET A 733 18.31 20.86 -38.60
CA MET A 733 17.91 22.23 -38.28
C MET A 733 18.56 23.24 -39.23
N LEU A 734 19.89 23.18 -39.37
CA LEU A 734 20.63 24.06 -40.28
C LEU A 734 20.18 23.89 -41.74
N LYS A 735 19.96 22.65 -42.18
CA LYS A 735 19.41 22.34 -43.51
C LYS A 735 18.00 22.90 -43.70
N ARG A 736 17.20 23.00 -42.66
CA ARG A 736 15.85 23.57 -42.77
C ARG A 736 15.90 25.09 -42.90
N GLU A 737 16.74 25.76 -42.10
CA GLU A 737 16.78 27.22 -42.01
C GLU A 737 17.70 27.86 -43.08
N LEU A 738 18.82 27.23 -43.43
CA LEU A 738 19.87 27.82 -44.26
C LEU A 738 19.94 27.25 -45.68
N ARG A 739 19.10 26.27 -46.03
CA ARG A 739 19.12 25.68 -47.38
C ARG A 739 18.67 26.72 -48.42
N GLY A 740 19.54 26.93 -49.41
CA GLY A 740 19.33 27.94 -50.46
C GLY A 740 19.86 29.34 -50.09
N GLN A 741 20.50 29.50 -48.92
CA GLN A 741 21.24 30.70 -48.54
C GLN A 741 22.74 30.49 -48.77
N GLY A 742 23.36 31.32 -49.61
CA GLY A 742 24.79 31.23 -49.98
C GLY A 742 25.14 29.93 -50.74
N ASP A 743 26.43 29.62 -50.81
CA ASP A 743 26.98 28.41 -51.47
C ASP A 743 27.05 27.19 -50.51
N LEU A 744 26.13 27.11 -49.55
CA LEU A 744 26.06 26.02 -48.57
C LEU A 744 25.29 24.81 -49.11
N ARG A 745 25.89 23.62 -48.96
CA ARG A 745 25.32 22.34 -49.35
C ARG A 745 25.11 21.46 -48.12
N PHE A 746 24.04 20.67 -48.13
CA PHE A 746 23.63 19.80 -47.02
C PHE A 746 23.46 18.35 -47.49
N PRO A 747 24.57 17.67 -47.85
CA PRO A 747 24.57 16.26 -48.23
C PRO A 747 24.00 15.36 -47.11
N ALA A 748 23.56 14.16 -47.48
CA ALA A 748 22.91 13.25 -46.53
C ALA A 748 23.88 12.71 -45.46
N ASP A 749 25.13 12.48 -45.85
CA ASP A 749 26.21 11.97 -45.03
C ASP A 749 27.58 12.37 -45.61
N ILE A 750 28.65 11.92 -44.97
CA ILE A 750 30.02 12.20 -45.39
C ILE A 750 30.39 11.54 -46.72
N ALA A 751 29.81 10.37 -47.04
CA ALA A 751 30.07 9.70 -48.31
C ALA A 751 29.50 10.49 -49.48
N ALA A 752 28.29 11.04 -49.32
CA ALA A 752 27.66 11.93 -50.29
C ALA A 752 28.43 13.25 -50.43
N ALA A 753 28.96 13.81 -49.34
CA ALA A 753 29.80 15.00 -49.38
C ALA A 753 31.10 14.76 -50.18
N LEU A 754 31.74 13.61 -50.00
CA LEU A 754 32.97 13.23 -50.70
C LEU A 754 32.73 12.85 -52.17
N ALA A 755 31.51 12.46 -52.55
CA ALA A 755 31.14 12.19 -53.93
C ALA A 755 30.92 13.46 -54.78
N HIS A 756 30.84 14.63 -54.15
CA HIS A 756 30.80 15.90 -54.86
C HIS A 756 32.21 16.27 -55.37
N GLU A 757 32.37 16.47 -56.68
CA GLU A 757 33.59 17.03 -57.28
C GLU A 757 33.71 18.53 -56.96
N SER A 758 34.21 18.85 -55.76
CA SER A 758 34.38 20.22 -55.28
C SER A 758 35.50 20.32 -54.25
N ASP A 759 36.25 21.42 -54.29
CA ASP A 759 37.32 21.75 -53.34
C ASP A 759 36.80 22.47 -52.08
N ASP A 760 35.49 22.71 -51.98
CA ASP A 760 34.89 23.40 -50.83
C ASP A 760 35.18 22.66 -49.51
N PRO A 761 35.32 23.35 -48.38
CA PRO A 761 35.49 22.70 -47.08
C PRO A 761 34.33 21.78 -46.71
N ILE A 762 34.66 20.71 -45.99
CA ILE A 762 33.69 19.83 -45.31
C ILE A 762 33.52 20.33 -43.89
N VAL A 763 32.28 20.64 -43.51
CA VAL A 763 31.95 21.19 -42.20
C VAL A 763 31.09 20.19 -41.43
N PHE A 764 31.73 19.50 -40.50
CA PHE A 764 31.01 18.69 -39.53
C PHE A 764 30.29 19.58 -38.51
N VAL A 765 29.03 19.29 -38.24
CA VAL A 765 28.23 20.00 -37.23
C VAL A 765 27.75 19.06 -36.12
N ASP A 766 27.83 19.54 -34.89
CA ASP A 766 27.28 18.88 -33.70
C ASP A 766 26.78 19.91 -32.66
N ASP A 767 26.12 19.45 -31.60
CA ASP A 767 25.59 20.33 -30.55
C ASP A 767 26.69 20.81 -29.59
N ASN A 768 27.61 19.91 -29.19
CA ASN A 768 28.67 20.23 -28.25
C ASN A 768 29.95 19.38 -28.41
N SER A 769 31.08 19.94 -27.97
CA SER A 769 32.36 19.22 -27.84
C SER A 769 33.15 19.74 -26.63
N ALA A 770 32.95 19.09 -25.47
CA ALA A 770 33.50 19.52 -24.19
C ALA A 770 34.97 19.10 -23.96
N SER A 771 35.22 17.79 -23.88
CA SER A 771 36.57 17.21 -23.71
C SER A 771 37.23 16.83 -25.03
N GLY A 772 36.46 16.77 -26.13
CA GLY A 772 36.92 16.29 -27.42
C GLY A 772 37.12 14.78 -27.53
N VAL A 773 36.70 13.99 -26.52
CA VAL A 773 36.85 12.51 -26.52
C VAL A 773 36.04 11.88 -27.66
N GLN A 774 34.72 12.09 -27.68
CA GLN A 774 33.85 11.58 -28.74
C GLN A 774 34.28 12.09 -30.13
N ALA A 775 34.69 13.35 -30.24
CA ALA A 775 35.16 13.92 -31.50
C ALA A 775 36.44 13.25 -32.02
N ARG A 776 37.40 12.97 -31.14
CA ARG A 776 38.60 12.19 -31.50
C ARG A 776 38.22 10.77 -31.90
N ALA A 777 37.37 10.08 -31.14
CA ALA A 777 36.92 8.73 -31.46
C ALA A 777 36.23 8.67 -32.84
N GLN A 778 35.35 9.64 -33.14
CA GLN A 778 34.69 9.73 -34.44
C GLN A 778 35.66 9.92 -35.60
N LEU A 779 36.60 10.86 -35.46
CA LEU A 779 37.54 11.14 -36.53
C LEU A 779 38.51 9.96 -36.73
N LEU A 780 39.00 9.33 -35.65
CA LEU A 780 39.85 8.13 -35.74
C LEU A 780 39.12 6.96 -36.43
N ASN A 781 37.84 6.79 -36.12
CA ASN A 781 36.99 5.79 -36.74
C ASN A 781 36.73 6.08 -38.24
N LEU A 782 36.47 7.35 -38.61
CA LEU A 782 36.36 7.75 -40.00
C LEU A 782 37.66 7.52 -40.78
N LEU A 783 38.82 7.74 -40.16
CA LEU A 783 40.15 7.48 -40.73
C LEU A 783 40.50 5.98 -40.82
N GLY A 784 39.68 5.09 -40.25
CA GLY A 784 39.93 3.65 -40.23
C GLY A 784 41.09 3.22 -39.33
N VAL A 785 41.44 4.03 -38.31
CA VAL A 785 42.47 3.69 -37.31
C VAL A 785 41.95 2.57 -36.41
N ASP A 786 42.76 1.54 -36.18
CA ASP A 786 42.38 0.43 -35.29
C ASP A 786 42.08 0.96 -33.88
N ARG A 787 40.96 0.48 -33.32
CA ARG A 787 40.46 0.91 -32.01
C ARG A 787 41.45 0.63 -30.87
N ALA A 788 42.31 -0.38 -31.01
CA ALA A 788 43.37 -0.67 -30.05
C ALA A 788 44.41 0.47 -29.95
N ASP A 789 44.61 1.22 -31.04
CA ASP A 789 45.58 2.31 -31.14
C ASP A 789 45.01 3.68 -30.73
N TRP A 790 43.70 3.73 -30.41
CA TRP A 790 43.07 4.96 -29.95
C TRP A 790 43.55 5.33 -28.55
N PRO A 791 43.55 6.63 -28.18
CA PRO A 791 43.71 7.05 -26.80
C PRO A 791 42.77 6.28 -25.87
N ILE A 792 43.27 5.84 -24.72
CA ILE A 792 42.50 4.98 -23.78
C ILE A 792 41.13 5.56 -23.46
N GLU A 793 41.03 6.88 -23.28
CA GLU A 793 39.76 7.57 -23.03
C GLU A 793 38.73 7.51 -24.19
N CYS A 794 39.17 7.26 -25.42
CA CYS A 794 38.33 7.16 -26.62
C CYS A 794 37.89 5.72 -26.92
N GLN A 795 38.57 4.72 -26.37
CA GLN A 795 38.33 3.30 -26.67
C GLN A 795 36.94 2.83 -26.24
N ASP A 796 36.37 3.47 -25.22
CA ASP A 796 35.03 3.18 -24.69
C ASP A 796 33.91 3.97 -25.39
N GLU A 797 34.17 4.65 -26.51
CA GLU A 797 33.13 5.42 -27.23
C GLU A 797 32.31 4.53 -28.18
N HIS A 798 30.99 4.68 -28.17
CA HIS A 798 30.05 3.86 -28.93
C HIS A 798 29.20 4.79 -29.84
N ASP A 799 28.38 4.23 -30.73
CA ASP A 799 27.50 4.99 -31.65
C ASP A 799 28.26 5.93 -32.62
N LEU A 800 29.37 5.43 -33.15
CA LEU A 800 30.20 6.13 -34.15
C LEU A 800 29.59 5.99 -35.56
N LEU A 801 29.97 6.89 -36.47
CA LEU A 801 29.61 6.78 -37.89
C LEU A 801 30.26 5.55 -38.51
N SER A 802 29.76 5.09 -39.66
CA SER A 802 30.44 4.01 -40.39
C SER A 802 31.85 4.45 -40.80
N PRO A 803 32.86 3.56 -40.71
CA PRO A 803 34.20 3.88 -41.18
C PRO A 803 34.20 4.13 -42.69
N LEU A 804 35.08 5.03 -43.15
CA LEU A 804 35.22 5.35 -44.57
C LEU A 804 36.08 4.30 -45.28
N SER A 805 35.89 4.15 -46.60
CA SER A 805 36.82 3.39 -47.43
C SER A 805 38.18 4.10 -47.54
N GLN A 806 39.25 3.38 -47.87
CA GLN A 806 40.59 3.97 -48.08
C GLN A 806 40.58 5.10 -49.13
N GLU A 807 39.77 4.97 -50.17
CA GLU A 807 39.57 5.98 -51.21
C GLU A 807 38.90 7.25 -50.63
N GLN A 808 37.84 7.07 -49.83
CA GLN A 808 37.15 8.17 -49.17
C GLN A 808 38.01 8.86 -48.11
N VAL A 809 38.85 8.13 -47.36
CA VAL A 809 39.82 8.72 -46.43
C VAL A 809 40.82 9.60 -47.19
N SER A 810 41.29 9.13 -48.35
CA SER A 810 42.21 9.90 -49.20
C SER A 810 41.57 11.21 -49.67
N LEU A 811 40.30 11.16 -50.12
CA LEU A 811 39.52 12.35 -50.50
C LEU A 811 39.21 13.28 -49.32
N LEU A 812 38.96 12.72 -48.14
CA LEU A 812 38.73 13.53 -46.93
C LEU A 812 39.97 14.33 -46.54
N LYS A 813 41.15 13.76 -46.72
CA LYS A 813 42.44 14.40 -46.42
C LYS A 813 42.83 15.49 -47.42
N THR A 814 42.22 15.56 -48.61
CA THR A 814 42.52 16.61 -49.61
C THR A 814 41.70 17.89 -49.43
N ARG A 815 40.57 17.83 -48.71
CA ARG A 815 39.68 18.97 -48.46
C ARG A 815 39.86 19.52 -47.05
N ASP A 816 39.67 20.84 -46.90
CA ASP A 816 39.69 21.49 -45.59
C ASP A 816 38.51 21.00 -44.73
N VAL A 817 38.78 20.46 -43.54
CA VAL A 817 37.75 19.90 -42.65
C VAL A 817 37.60 20.72 -41.38
N HIS A 818 36.39 21.17 -41.09
CA HIS A 818 36.03 21.91 -39.88
C HIS A 818 35.05 21.11 -39.03
N LEU A 819 35.15 21.23 -37.71
CA LEU A 819 34.10 20.81 -36.79
C LEU A 819 33.51 22.05 -36.13
N ILE A 820 32.24 22.34 -36.35
CA ILE A 820 31.53 23.45 -35.73
C ILE A 820 30.52 22.90 -34.74
N VAL A 821 30.57 23.39 -33.51
CA VAL A 821 29.59 23.06 -32.47
C VAL A 821 29.00 24.31 -31.85
N CYS A 822 27.80 24.23 -31.29
CA CYS A 822 27.27 25.37 -30.54
C CYS A 822 28.12 25.65 -29.29
N ALA A 823 28.49 24.58 -28.58
CA ALA A 823 29.12 24.62 -27.28
C ALA A 823 30.46 23.86 -27.29
N GLY A 824 31.60 24.56 -27.24
CA GLY A 824 32.92 23.95 -27.34
C GLY A 824 33.95 24.49 -26.34
N SER A 825 35.11 23.84 -26.24
CA SER A 825 36.21 24.30 -25.38
C SER A 825 37.54 24.45 -26.15
N PRO A 826 38.41 25.39 -25.74
CA PRO A 826 39.78 25.47 -26.24
C PRO A 826 40.58 24.18 -26.00
N ALA A 827 40.36 23.53 -24.86
CA ALA A 827 41.02 22.28 -24.52
C ALA A 827 40.64 21.14 -25.48
N ALA A 828 39.35 21.00 -25.81
CA ALA A 828 38.87 20.06 -26.82
C ALA A 828 39.50 20.34 -28.18
N ASN A 829 39.50 21.60 -28.63
CA ASN A 829 40.12 21.97 -29.90
C ASN A 829 41.60 21.57 -29.95
N LYS A 830 42.35 21.86 -28.88
CA LYS A 830 43.76 21.49 -28.77
C LYS A 830 43.96 19.98 -28.81
N ALA A 831 43.17 19.21 -28.06
CA ALA A 831 43.26 17.76 -28.00
C ALA A 831 42.93 17.10 -29.34
N ILE A 832 41.84 17.53 -29.99
CA ILE A 832 41.42 17.00 -31.30
C ILE A 832 42.49 17.30 -32.35
N LYS A 833 42.97 18.56 -32.44
CA LYS A 833 44.03 18.93 -33.40
C LYS A 833 45.31 18.13 -33.21
N ALA A 834 45.74 17.92 -31.96
CA ALA A 834 46.93 17.14 -31.67
C ALA A 834 46.78 15.68 -32.14
N GLU A 835 45.60 15.08 -31.95
CA GLU A 835 45.32 13.70 -32.39
C GLU A 835 45.23 13.60 -33.92
N MET A 836 44.59 14.56 -34.59
CA MET A 836 44.47 14.55 -36.06
C MET A 836 45.82 14.73 -36.74
N LYS A 837 46.69 15.56 -36.16
CA LYS A 837 48.07 15.72 -36.62
C LYS A 837 48.90 14.43 -36.47
N LYS A 838 48.65 13.64 -35.42
CA LYS A 838 49.32 12.34 -35.20
C LYS A 838 48.94 11.29 -36.25
N ASN A 839 47.78 11.42 -36.89
CA ASN A 839 47.24 10.46 -37.86
C ASN A 839 47.25 11.00 -39.31
N ASP A 840 48.19 11.91 -39.60
CA ASP A 840 48.40 12.53 -40.92
C ASP A 840 47.13 13.16 -41.52
N PHE A 841 46.32 13.85 -40.69
CA PHE A 841 45.09 14.53 -41.11
C PHE A 841 45.23 16.05 -40.96
N ASP A 842 46.21 16.63 -41.65
CA ASP A 842 46.55 18.07 -41.59
C ASP A 842 45.48 19.00 -42.17
N SER A 843 44.59 18.47 -43.02
CA SER A 843 43.48 19.24 -43.58
C SER A 843 42.39 19.56 -42.55
N PHE A 844 42.41 18.92 -41.36
CA PHE A 844 41.54 19.28 -40.25
C PHE A 844 41.93 20.63 -39.62
N LYS A 845 41.13 21.67 -39.87
CA LYS A 845 41.38 23.05 -39.41
C LYS A 845 41.00 23.30 -37.96
N GLY A 846 40.25 22.40 -37.32
CA GLY A 846 39.93 22.47 -35.90
C GLY A 846 38.46 22.54 -35.55
N LEU A 847 38.23 22.61 -34.24
CA LEU A 847 36.95 22.85 -33.60
C LEU A 847 36.68 24.37 -33.52
N ARG A 848 35.59 24.83 -34.12
CA ARG A 848 35.01 26.17 -33.94
C ARG A 848 33.73 26.06 -33.11
N TYR A 849 33.44 27.08 -32.30
CA TYR A 849 32.25 27.08 -31.48
C TYR A 849 31.71 28.47 -31.20
N SER A 850 30.39 28.56 -31.02
CA SER A 850 29.72 29.82 -30.69
C SER A 850 29.96 30.21 -29.24
N ILE A 851 29.85 29.22 -28.33
CA ILE A 851 29.94 29.44 -26.89
C ILE A 851 30.98 28.54 -26.25
N ARG A 852 31.74 29.16 -25.34
CA ARG A 852 32.79 28.50 -24.58
C ARG A 852 32.20 27.81 -23.34
N ILE A 853 32.19 26.48 -23.32
CA ILE A 853 31.58 25.68 -22.24
C ILE A 853 32.54 25.30 -21.11
N ASP A 854 33.77 25.79 -21.15
CA ASP A 854 34.76 25.70 -20.07
C ASP A 854 34.71 26.92 -19.12
N ARG A 855 33.78 27.86 -19.32
CA ARG A 855 33.58 28.96 -18.38
C ARG A 855 32.92 28.42 -17.13
N ALA A 856 33.70 28.38 -16.04
CA ALA A 856 33.19 28.01 -14.74
C ALA A 856 32.04 28.96 -14.32
N PHE A 857 30.89 28.39 -13.98
CA PHE A 857 29.84 29.14 -13.33
C PHE A 857 30.30 29.51 -11.91
N GLN A 858 29.97 30.72 -11.45
CA GLN A 858 30.36 31.17 -10.11
C GLN A 858 29.39 30.61 -9.06
N TRP A 859 29.70 29.41 -8.57
CA TRP A 859 28.94 28.76 -7.52
C TRP A 859 29.23 29.38 -6.14
N LYS A 860 28.18 29.63 -5.35
CA LYS A 860 28.31 29.88 -3.91
C LYS A 860 29.07 28.69 -3.27
N SER A 861 30.03 28.97 -2.39
CA SER A 861 30.98 27.96 -1.87
C SER A 861 30.30 26.75 -1.24
N LYS A 862 29.30 26.97 -0.37
CA LYS A 862 28.54 25.89 0.28
C LYS A 862 27.79 25.01 -0.72
N LEU A 863 27.12 25.63 -1.69
CA LEU A 863 26.41 24.92 -2.77
C LEU A 863 27.38 24.14 -3.67
N LYS A 864 28.53 24.73 -4.03
CA LYS A 864 29.56 24.06 -4.83
C LYS A 864 30.07 22.78 -4.18
N ASN A 865 30.30 22.82 -2.87
CA ASN A 865 30.75 21.67 -2.10
C ASN A 865 29.70 20.56 -2.09
N TYR A 866 28.42 20.92 -1.86
CA TYR A 866 27.33 19.96 -1.90
C TYR A 866 27.14 19.34 -3.30
N LEU A 867 27.16 20.16 -4.36
CA LEU A 867 27.09 19.67 -5.74
C LEU A 867 28.25 18.73 -6.09
N SER A 868 29.44 19.01 -5.54
CA SER A 868 30.60 18.13 -5.67
C SER A 868 30.43 16.81 -4.93
N GLU A 869 29.79 16.80 -3.75
CA GLU A 869 29.47 15.58 -2.99
C GLU A 869 28.43 14.72 -3.71
N VAL A 870 27.35 15.34 -4.19
CA VAL A 870 26.32 14.70 -5.01
C VAL A 870 26.96 14.12 -6.27
N GLY A 871 27.75 14.94 -6.99
CA GLY A 871 28.46 14.55 -8.20
C GLY A 871 29.35 13.31 -8.00
N GLN A 872 30.15 13.29 -6.93
CA GLN A 872 30.96 12.12 -6.57
C GLN A 872 30.10 10.86 -6.36
N SER A 873 28.95 11.01 -5.72
CA SER A 873 28.04 9.91 -5.38
C SER A 873 27.33 9.35 -6.62
N VAL A 874 26.74 10.21 -7.46
CA VAL A 874 26.00 9.78 -8.65
C VAL A 874 26.93 9.22 -9.73
N ILE A 875 28.15 9.74 -9.86
CA ILE A 875 29.17 9.18 -10.75
C ILE A 875 29.66 7.83 -10.24
N ALA A 876 29.86 7.67 -8.92
CA ALA A 876 30.19 6.37 -8.33
C ALA A 876 29.11 5.33 -8.59
N SER A 877 27.84 5.70 -8.37
CA SER A 877 26.68 4.83 -8.63
C SER A 877 26.56 4.45 -10.11
N THR A 878 26.84 5.39 -11.01
CA THR A 878 26.71 5.17 -12.47
C THR A 878 27.88 4.38 -13.06
N LEU A 879 29.12 4.67 -12.66
CA LEU A 879 30.30 4.02 -13.25
C LEU A 879 30.63 2.67 -12.59
N TYR A 880 30.38 2.54 -11.29
CA TYR A 880 30.86 1.40 -10.51
C TYR A 880 29.73 0.62 -9.81
N GLN A 881 28.49 1.12 -9.85
CA GLN A 881 27.36 0.53 -9.13
C GLN A 881 27.62 0.34 -7.62
N ARG A 882 28.44 1.22 -7.03
CA ARG A 882 28.85 1.17 -5.62
C ARG A 882 28.80 2.54 -4.98
N ASN A 883 28.73 2.57 -3.65
CA ASN A 883 28.83 3.81 -2.88
C ASN A 883 30.24 4.40 -3.02
N PHE A 884 30.34 5.74 -3.07
CA PHE A 884 31.62 6.44 -3.19
C PHE A 884 32.62 6.05 -2.09
N SER A 885 32.14 5.79 -0.86
CA SER A 885 32.97 5.38 0.29
C SER A 885 33.70 4.07 0.07
N GLU A 886 33.13 3.14 -0.70
CA GLU A 886 33.64 1.78 -0.95
C GLU A 886 34.66 1.70 -2.10
N LEU A 887 34.84 2.79 -2.84
CA LEU A 887 35.71 2.83 -4.01
C LEU A 887 37.20 2.88 -3.63
N THR A 888 38.04 2.35 -4.53
CA THR A 888 39.50 2.46 -4.42
C THR A 888 39.96 3.92 -4.58
N PRO A 889 41.17 4.31 -4.12
CA PRO A 889 41.67 5.67 -4.26
C PRO A 889 41.66 6.19 -5.71
N SER A 890 42.02 5.36 -6.68
CA SER A 890 42.00 5.70 -8.12
C SER A 890 40.57 5.93 -8.63
N GLN A 891 39.63 5.07 -8.25
CA GLN A 891 38.21 5.25 -8.59
C GLN A 891 37.62 6.52 -7.97
N LYS A 892 37.98 6.83 -6.71
CA LYS A 892 37.59 8.07 -6.03
C LYS A 892 38.14 9.31 -6.73
N ALA A 893 39.39 9.28 -7.21
CA ALA A 893 39.97 10.37 -7.99
C ALA A 893 39.16 10.64 -9.26
N LYS A 894 38.83 9.58 -10.02
CA LYS A 894 38.00 9.69 -11.24
C LYS A 894 36.60 10.27 -10.98
N CYS A 895 35.98 9.89 -9.86
CA CYS A 895 34.70 10.49 -9.43
C CYS A 895 34.83 11.97 -9.09
N ARG A 896 35.92 12.38 -8.40
CA ARG A 896 36.17 13.80 -8.05
C ARG A 896 36.42 14.67 -9.28
N GLU A 897 37.17 14.16 -10.26
CA GLU A 897 37.44 14.85 -11.52
C GLU A 897 36.18 15.08 -12.38
N ARG A 898 35.11 14.33 -12.10
CA ARG A 898 33.84 14.39 -12.82
C ARG A 898 32.69 14.94 -11.98
N ALA A 899 32.95 15.36 -10.73
CA ALA A 899 31.91 15.72 -9.78
C ALA A 899 31.08 16.93 -10.24
N LEU A 900 31.75 17.99 -10.70
CA LEU A 900 31.11 19.16 -11.28
C LEU A 900 31.01 19.07 -12.82
N GLY A 901 30.90 17.86 -13.36
CA GLY A 901 31.03 17.60 -14.79
C GLY A 901 32.47 17.25 -15.18
N TYR A 902 32.66 16.79 -16.42
CA TYR A 902 33.93 16.29 -16.92
C TYR A 902 34.95 17.44 -16.98
N GLY A 903 36.13 17.22 -16.39
CA GLY A 903 37.12 18.29 -16.21
C GLY A 903 36.78 19.25 -15.06
N ASN A 904 35.75 18.93 -14.27
CA ASN A 904 35.34 19.64 -13.06
C ASN A 904 35.05 21.14 -13.24
N VAL A 905 34.63 21.55 -14.45
CA VAL A 905 34.35 22.94 -14.82
C VAL A 905 33.18 23.51 -14.03
N GLY A 906 32.16 22.70 -13.75
CA GLY A 906 30.93 23.15 -13.11
C GLY A 906 30.12 24.08 -14.00
N ALA A 907 30.00 23.77 -15.29
CA ALA A 907 29.17 24.55 -16.20
C ALA A 907 27.68 24.41 -15.85
N LEU A 908 26.88 25.39 -16.28
CA LEU A 908 25.42 25.39 -16.14
C LEU A 908 24.77 25.62 -17.50
N VAL A 909 24.82 24.58 -18.33
CA VAL A 909 24.45 24.62 -19.74
C VAL A 909 23.62 23.39 -20.10
N ALA A 910 22.61 23.56 -20.96
CA ALA A 910 21.83 22.48 -21.56
C ALA A 910 21.56 22.78 -23.05
N THR A 911 21.37 21.74 -23.87
CA THR A 911 20.88 21.86 -25.25
C THR A 911 19.45 21.32 -25.33
N ASN A 912 18.77 21.53 -26.46
CA ASN A 912 17.39 21.09 -26.67
C ASN A 912 17.14 19.60 -26.37
N SER A 913 18.12 18.73 -26.63
CA SER A 913 18.00 17.27 -26.53
C SER A 913 19.07 16.59 -25.69
N SER A 914 20.02 17.34 -25.11
CA SER A 914 21.16 16.79 -24.38
C SER A 914 21.70 17.77 -23.33
N VAL A 915 22.64 17.28 -22.52
CA VAL A 915 23.35 18.07 -21.52
C VAL A 915 24.85 17.86 -21.73
N PRO A 916 25.65 18.94 -21.97
CA PRO A 916 27.09 18.84 -22.09
C PRO A 916 27.72 18.15 -20.88
N THR A 917 28.73 17.31 -21.12
CA THR A 917 29.38 16.56 -20.03
C THR A 917 30.11 17.46 -19.03
N SER A 918 30.46 18.69 -19.40
CA SER A 918 31.04 19.71 -18.51
C SER A 918 30.02 20.35 -17.56
N THR A 919 28.72 20.15 -17.79
CA THR A 919 27.66 20.59 -16.89
C THR A 919 27.71 19.82 -15.58
N VAL A 920 27.41 20.48 -14.46
CA VAL A 920 27.42 19.88 -13.13
C VAL A 920 26.65 18.55 -13.10
N SER A 921 27.31 17.47 -12.65
CA SER A 921 26.74 16.12 -12.78
C SER A 921 25.45 15.91 -12.00
N ALA A 922 25.26 16.64 -10.90
CA ALA A 922 24.02 16.63 -10.14
C ALA A 922 22.78 17.05 -10.95
N LEU A 923 22.95 17.73 -12.09
CA LEU A 923 21.82 18.20 -12.92
C LEU A 923 21.32 17.15 -13.91
N TRP A 924 22.17 16.22 -14.35
CA TRP A 924 21.87 15.30 -15.45
C TRP A 924 22.17 13.82 -15.18
N CYS A 925 23.01 13.53 -14.19
CA CYS A 925 23.41 12.17 -13.87
C CYS A 925 22.50 11.60 -12.77
N PRO A 926 21.71 10.55 -13.05
CA PRO A 926 20.98 9.86 -12.00
C PRO A 926 21.93 9.00 -11.16
N GLY A 927 21.47 8.60 -9.97
CA GLY A 927 22.23 7.69 -9.13
C GLY A 927 21.69 7.62 -7.73
N VAL A 928 22.60 7.41 -6.78
CA VAL A 928 22.30 7.36 -5.36
C VAL A 928 23.24 8.32 -4.62
N HIS A 929 22.69 9.15 -3.74
CA HIS A 929 23.43 10.07 -2.87
C HIS A 929 22.97 9.88 -1.42
N ARG A 930 23.90 9.66 -0.48
CA ARG A 930 23.59 9.37 0.94
C ARG A 930 22.56 8.25 1.15
N GLY A 931 22.59 7.24 0.27
CA GLY A 931 21.64 6.12 0.31
C GLY A 931 20.26 6.43 -0.30
N GLU A 932 20.09 7.60 -0.89
CA GLU A 932 18.85 8.10 -1.50
C GLU A 932 18.90 8.14 -3.02
N PRO A 933 17.80 7.81 -3.73
CA PRO A 933 17.69 8.08 -5.16
C PRO A 933 17.97 9.55 -5.47
N TRP A 934 18.91 9.81 -6.38
CA TRP A 934 19.12 11.12 -6.95
C TRP A 934 18.46 11.19 -8.32
N VAL A 935 17.38 11.95 -8.42
CA VAL A 935 16.65 12.19 -9.67
C VAL A 935 17.15 13.51 -10.27
N PRO A 936 17.84 13.48 -11.42
CA PRO A 936 18.34 14.69 -12.07
C PRO A 936 17.19 15.51 -12.65
N LEU A 937 17.38 16.81 -12.86
CA LEU A 937 16.40 17.65 -13.54
C LEU A 937 16.41 17.42 -15.06
N LEU A 938 17.60 17.18 -15.64
CA LEU A 938 17.84 17.09 -17.08
C LEU A 938 18.48 15.75 -17.46
N LEU A 939 17.69 14.67 -17.52
CA LEU A 939 18.21 13.32 -17.77
C LEU A 939 18.76 13.15 -19.20
N ARG A 940 19.99 12.63 -19.31
CA ARG A 940 20.64 12.32 -20.59
C ARG A 940 20.26 10.93 -21.13
N SER A 941 20.26 10.78 -22.45
CA SER A 941 19.85 9.56 -23.19
C SER A 941 20.51 8.28 -22.73
N SER A 942 21.84 8.29 -22.68
CA SER A 942 22.65 7.16 -22.27
C SER A 942 22.56 6.82 -20.78
N LYS A 943 21.72 7.53 -20.01
CA LYS A 943 21.63 7.40 -18.56
C LYS A 943 20.25 6.95 -18.06
N LEU A 944 19.28 6.73 -18.94
CA LEU A 944 17.95 6.25 -18.54
C LEU A 944 18.02 4.92 -17.76
N SER A 945 18.84 3.97 -18.20
CA SER A 945 19.03 2.69 -17.49
C SER A 945 19.62 2.83 -16.08
N ASN A 946 20.26 3.97 -15.78
CA ASN A 946 20.83 4.26 -14.46
C ASN A 946 19.84 5.01 -13.55
N LEU A 947 18.68 5.43 -14.06
CA LEU A 947 17.64 6.11 -13.29
C LEU A 947 17.21 5.26 -12.10
N VAL A 948 17.15 5.89 -10.93
CA VAL A 948 16.63 5.29 -9.69
C VAL A 948 15.36 6.05 -9.34
N ILE A 949 14.21 5.37 -9.35
CA ILE A 949 12.93 5.94 -8.91
C ILE A 949 12.62 5.50 -7.49
N SER A 950 12.15 6.43 -6.64
CA SER A 950 11.69 6.13 -5.26
C SER A 950 10.34 5.42 -5.23
#